data_AF-A0A8R2A826-F1
#
_entry.id   AF-A0A8R2A826-F1
#
_cell.length_a   1.000
_cell.length_b   1.000
_cell.length_c   1.000
_cell.angle_alpha   90.00
_cell.angle_beta   90.00
_cell.angle_gamma   90.00
#
_symmetry.space_group_name_H-M   'P 1'
#
loop_
_entity.id
_entity.type
_entity.pdbx_description
1 polymer ?
#
loop_
_entity_poly.entity_id
_entity_poly.type
_entity_poly.pdbx_seq_one_letter_code
_entity_poly.pdbx_strand_id
1 'polypeptide(L)'
;MFTCSICDETFAGIHLNSTYTTQCGHVFHHQCLMKWLARSKTCPHCRSSVLENNLVKLFLQVDPNARETWNKKTDEEINTLKEHLRRIKEKETRNTNSIYCLETQLKHTKSALDISNRSVYLFKKEAANQKQNNSAISAELKLMTVQYNESEIDRKKFQAGYSLLQSKIKSLNHELYDLQSSNSSIIDELKFEIADLKSEKAYFQSRCYNIENINIEQPSTSKMSIENRNAISLQNQTKSEYYGNDPQLHISTKQFLLGCVFLFVEGQIQQEVNHLCKNTTPKDNIIKYGGLVEQFYSVRITHVICVTQKHPIVEQGIKDGKRCVTDYWLSDIISKKSMIPPWLAIHFPIPYRIDNLPCQSFQISIVNFGINEGHIIKAMIELVGGSHVIKEVTSRTDVVISLKLEGELVEKALAINKPVVNVQWLNDILFGAKLGIKEPGNLKYQQFDLYNPFLVNYDMVSHLMEAWKTPLSINKNQQVYDLTLNPDSPTKCKRQKTTSECQNMTNLINDDIDDNDVIITYIKSLPLKPSVMFCGFTTDDKEILKMIVLLFGGTVASHCFEATHLVMNKPIPSIEFFGCLSTVKYILNENWLKDSHSSLKLQDEKKYCIEHVQDKFLGSCYIPAILENKNRRLLFKDLSFFITPGIIYPPSLYLDQIISSAGGTIERTRRSLESIRGLAPNSYFIISCQEDHYLYNDLLDIDNVVYLPEFITCSVLAQKVQLQKFLLNVPAQN
;
A
#
# COMPACT_ATOMS: atom_id res chain seq x y z
N MET A 1 61.91 76.14 1.13
CA MET A 1 62.97 76.34 2.15
C MET A 1 64.01 77.29 1.58
N PHE A 2 64.68 78.08 2.42
CA PHE A 2 65.78 78.97 2.02
C PHE A 2 67.10 78.42 2.57
N THR A 3 68.19 78.53 1.82
CA THR A 3 69.53 78.04 2.18
C THR A 3 70.57 79.16 2.13
N CYS A 4 71.65 79.03 2.91
CA CYS A 4 72.78 79.96 2.90
C CYS A 4 73.86 79.47 1.91
N SER A 5 73.99 80.08 0.72
CA SER A 5 74.89 79.65 -0.38
C SER A 5 76.40 79.80 -0.13
N ILE A 6 76.83 79.72 1.13
CA ILE A 6 78.23 79.67 1.60
C ILE A 6 78.48 78.35 2.38
N CYS A 7 77.43 77.73 2.91
CA CYS A 7 77.47 76.45 3.63
C CYS A 7 76.34 75.48 3.24
N ASP A 8 75.43 75.89 2.34
CA ASP A 8 74.23 75.20 1.84
C ASP A 8 73.21 74.70 2.89
N GLU A 9 73.47 74.97 4.17
CA GLU A 9 72.54 74.75 5.27
C GLU A 9 71.23 75.54 5.07
N THR A 10 70.11 74.87 5.36
CA THR A 10 68.78 75.49 5.37
C THR A 10 68.61 76.36 6.63
N PHE A 11 67.99 77.54 6.49
CA PHE A 11 67.67 78.43 7.62
C PHE A 11 66.59 77.81 8.54
N ALA A 12 66.99 76.92 9.43
CA ALA A 12 66.11 76.13 10.28
C ALA A 12 65.64 76.88 11.54
N GLY A 13 64.64 77.75 11.39
CA GLY A 13 63.59 78.09 12.37
C GLY A 13 63.92 78.65 13.77
N ILE A 14 65.17 78.61 14.24
CA ILE A 14 65.56 78.93 15.63
C ILE A 14 66.71 79.94 15.68
N HIS A 15 67.58 79.98 14.66
CA HIS A 15 68.73 80.91 14.61
C HIS A 15 68.38 82.35 14.17
N LEU A 16 67.33 82.93 14.77
CA LEU A 16 66.92 84.35 14.64
C LEU A 16 68.08 85.36 14.82
N ASN A 17 69.15 84.96 15.50
CA ASN A 17 70.30 85.81 15.76
C ASN A 17 71.40 85.80 14.69
N SER A 18 71.33 84.93 13.66
CA SER A 18 72.38 84.81 12.65
C SER A 18 71.96 85.06 11.20
N THR A 19 70.71 85.38 10.87
CA THR A 19 70.31 85.65 9.46
C THR A 19 70.49 87.11 9.09
N TYR A 20 71.30 87.39 8.06
CA TYR A 20 71.62 88.74 7.56
C TYR A 20 71.46 88.81 6.05
N THR A 21 71.13 90.00 5.53
CA THR A 21 71.12 90.29 4.10
C THR A 21 72.00 91.49 3.76
N THR A 22 72.55 91.47 2.55
CA THR A 22 73.29 92.58 1.95
C THR A 22 72.34 93.51 1.19
N GLN A 23 72.84 94.67 0.74
CA GLN A 23 72.05 95.67 -0.01
C GLN A 23 71.35 95.13 -1.28
N CYS A 24 71.82 94.01 -1.83
CA CYS A 24 71.24 93.32 -2.99
C CYS A 24 70.27 92.18 -2.61
N GLY A 25 69.76 92.15 -1.38
CA GLY A 25 68.67 91.24 -0.95
C GLY A 25 69.05 89.77 -0.75
N HIS A 26 70.29 89.36 -1.04
CA HIS A 26 70.73 87.98 -0.86
C HIS A 26 70.99 87.69 0.63
N VAL A 27 70.58 86.50 1.10
CA VAL A 27 70.48 86.17 2.54
C VAL A 27 71.50 85.11 2.93
N PHE A 28 72.20 85.33 4.05
CA PHE A 28 73.31 84.51 4.51
C PHE A 28 73.34 84.36 6.04
N HIS A 29 74.02 83.34 6.54
CA HIS A 29 74.42 83.27 7.95
C HIS A 29 75.50 84.31 8.26
N HIS A 30 75.35 85.04 9.37
CA HIS A 30 76.23 86.12 9.84
C HIS A 30 77.70 85.68 9.86
N GLN A 31 78.00 84.53 10.45
CA GLN A 31 79.37 84.05 10.55
C GLN A 31 79.98 83.73 9.18
N CYS A 32 79.17 83.28 8.23
CA CYS A 32 79.61 82.97 6.87
C CYS A 32 79.80 84.26 6.05
N LEU A 33 78.87 85.21 6.16
CA LEU A 33 78.95 86.51 5.50
C LEU A 33 80.11 87.36 6.03
N MET A 34 80.32 87.44 7.35
CA MET A 34 81.44 88.20 7.93
C MET A 34 82.79 87.55 7.63
N LYS A 35 82.89 86.20 7.62
CA LYS A 35 84.09 85.50 7.12
C LYS A 35 84.39 85.80 5.64
N TRP A 36 83.37 86.06 4.83
CA TRP A 36 83.53 86.47 3.43
C TRP A 36 83.91 87.95 3.29
N LEU A 37 83.24 88.85 3.99
CA LEU A 37 83.50 90.30 3.97
C LEU A 37 84.84 90.70 4.59
N ALA A 38 85.44 89.84 5.41
CA ALA A 38 86.84 89.95 5.83
C ALA A 38 87.85 89.69 4.69
N ARG A 39 87.44 89.05 3.59
CA ARG A 39 88.29 88.70 2.42
C ARG A 39 87.95 89.50 1.16
N SER A 40 86.67 89.83 0.95
CA SER A 40 86.21 90.64 -0.19
C SER A 40 84.97 91.43 0.21
N LYS A 41 84.98 92.75 -0.02
CA LYS A 41 83.82 93.65 0.25
C LYS A 41 82.73 93.54 -0.83
N THR A 42 82.35 92.31 -1.17
CA THR A 42 81.37 91.97 -2.21
C THR A 42 80.41 90.87 -1.74
N CYS A 43 79.20 90.86 -2.31
CA CYS A 43 78.20 89.84 -2.02
C CYS A 43 78.68 88.44 -2.48
N PRO A 44 78.68 87.41 -1.62
CA PRO A 44 79.12 86.06 -1.98
C PRO A 44 78.44 85.49 -3.23
N HIS A 45 77.14 85.78 -3.41
CA HIS A 45 76.31 85.21 -4.48
C HIS A 45 76.40 86.02 -5.79
N CYS A 46 76.21 87.34 -5.74
CA CYS A 46 76.10 88.18 -6.96
C CYS A 46 77.26 89.17 -7.16
N ARG A 47 78.29 89.16 -6.29
CA ARG A 47 79.52 89.98 -6.34
C ARG A 47 79.36 91.51 -6.35
N SER A 48 78.14 92.04 -6.22
CA SER A 48 77.88 93.46 -5.98
C SER A 48 78.64 93.96 -4.74
N SER A 49 79.12 95.21 -4.74
CA SER A 49 79.85 95.79 -3.61
C SER A 49 78.99 95.85 -2.33
N VAL A 50 79.61 95.64 -1.17
CA VAL A 50 78.94 95.62 0.14
C VAL A 50 79.68 96.53 1.11
N LEU A 51 78.99 97.61 1.52
CA LEU A 51 79.41 98.49 2.61
C LEU A 51 78.96 97.88 3.96
N GLU A 52 79.87 97.76 4.91
CA GLU A 52 79.63 97.02 6.18
C GLU A 52 78.57 97.66 7.07
N ASN A 53 78.42 98.99 7.03
CA ASN A 53 77.40 99.73 7.79
C ASN A 53 75.96 99.49 7.26
N ASN A 54 75.79 98.87 6.09
CA ASN A 54 74.51 98.68 5.42
C ASN A 54 74.09 97.19 5.38
N LEU A 55 74.53 96.38 6.36
CA LEU A 55 74.09 95.00 6.53
C LEU A 55 72.81 94.95 7.37
N VAL A 56 71.74 94.36 6.84
CA VAL A 56 70.44 94.28 7.51
C VAL A 56 70.28 92.90 8.14
N LYS A 57 70.10 92.84 9.46
CA LYS A 57 69.71 91.61 10.17
C LYS A 57 68.23 91.32 9.92
N LEU A 58 67.90 90.10 9.49
CA LEU A 58 66.52 89.70 9.20
C LEU A 58 65.91 88.93 10.38
N PHE A 59 64.90 89.53 10.99
CA PHE A 59 64.09 88.91 12.03
C PHE A 59 62.88 88.21 11.41
N LEU A 60 63.08 86.97 10.95
CA LEU A 60 62.01 86.17 10.35
C LEU A 60 61.02 85.69 11.42
N GLN A 61 59.82 86.27 11.47
CA GLN A 61 58.76 85.80 12.35
C GLN A 61 58.28 84.42 11.90
N VAL A 62 58.52 83.40 12.72
CA VAL A 62 57.98 82.04 12.54
C VAL A 62 56.69 81.95 13.35
N ASP A 63 55.61 81.47 12.74
CA ASP A 63 54.39 81.14 13.50
C ASP A 63 54.70 80.01 14.51
N PRO A 64 54.59 80.26 15.82
CA PRO A 64 54.88 79.24 16.84
C PRO A 64 53.94 78.04 16.75
N ASN A 65 52.72 78.23 16.26
CA ASN A 65 51.69 77.19 16.20
C ASN A 65 51.78 76.31 14.94
N ALA A 66 52.53 76.73 13.91
CA ALA A 66 52.67 75.98 12.66
C ALA A 66 53.23 74.57 12.89
N ARG A 67 54.19 74.42 13.82
CA ARG A 67 54.78 73.10 14.15
C ARG A 67 53.79 72.17 14.85
N GLU A 68 53.00 72.68 15.80
CA GLU A 68 51.93 71.87 16.40
C GLU A 68 50.85 71.51 15.39
N THR A 69 50.47 72.45 14.53
CA THR A 69 49.41 72.26 13.53
C THR A 69 49.79 71.21 12.49
N TRP A 70 51.04 71.22 12.02
CA TRP A 70 51.58 70.14 11.18
C TRP A 70 51.63 68.80 11.93
N ASN A 71 52.19 68.76 13.14
CA ASN A 71 52.29 67.52 13.93
C ASN A 71 50.90 66.88 14.12
N LYS A 72 49.91 67.65 14.60
CA LYS A 72 48.53 67.22 14.81
C LYS A 72 47.91 66.62 13.54
N LYS A 73 48.09 67.28 12.39
CA LYS A 73 47.61 66.78 11.10
C LYS A 73 48.30 65.48 10.69
N THR A 74 49.63 65.39 10.84
CA THR A 74 50.35 64.14 10.52
C THR A 74 49.99 63.00 11.46
N ASP A 75 49.74 63.26 12.75
CA ASP A 75 49.31 62.23 13.70
C ASP A 75 47.90 61.69 13.36
N GLU A 76 47.00 62.55 12.89
CA GLU A 76 45.65 62.18 12.43
C GLU A 76 45.67 61.34 11.14
N GLU A 77 46.50 61.73 10.16
CA GLU A 77 46.79 60.95 8.95
C GLU A 77 47.45 59.59 9.29
N ILE A 78 48.39 59.57 10.24
CA ILE A 78 49.04 58.34 10.72
C ILE A 78 48.04 57.43 11.45
N ASN A 79 47.15 57.97 12.27
CA ASN A 79 46.20 57.18 13.06
C ASN A 79 45.06 56.60 12.21
N THR A 80 44.58 57.33 11.20
CA THR A 80 43.64 56.79 10.20
C THR A 80 44.27 55.66 9.37
N LEU A 81 45.53 55.78 8.97
CA LEU A 81 46.27 54.70 8.29
C LEU A 81 46.49 53.47 9.18
N LYS A 82 46.79 53.64 10.48
CA LYS A 82 46.88 52.53 11.46
C LYS A 82 45.55 51.76 11.58
N GLU A 83 44.43 52.47 11.64
CA GLU A 83 43.10 51.85 11.72
C GLU A 83 42.73 51.09 10.43
N HIS A 84 43.08 51.63 9.25
CA HIS A 84 42.94 50.90 7.99
C HIS A 84 43.80 49.61 7.97
N LEU A 85 45.05 49.67 8.43
CA LEU A 85 45.90 48.48 8.60
C LEU A 85 45.29 47.44 9.54
N ARG A 86 44.67 47.89 10.65
CA ARG A 86 43.97 47.01 11.60
C ARG A 86 42.81 46.27 10.94
N ARG A 87 41.93 47.00 10.24
CA ARG A 87 40.77 46.45 9.50
C ARG A 87 41.18 45.47 8.41
N ILE A 88 42.30 45.73 7.73
CA ILE A 88 42.84 44.81 6.72
C ILE A 88 43.30 43.50 7.39
N LYS A 89 44.07 43.54 8.48
CA LYS A 89 44.49 42.33 9.23
C LYS A 89 43.31 41.55 9.82
N GLU A 90 42.30 42.24 10.32
CA GLU A 90 41.04 41.62 10.77
C GLU A 90 40.28 40.95 9.63
N LYS A 91 40.39 41.43 8.39
CA LYS A 91 39.77 40.83 7.20
C LYS A 91 40.61 39.67 6.65
N GLU A 92 41.93 39.83 6.65
CA GLU A 92 42.91 38.81 6.27
C GLU A 92 42.74 37.54 7.11
N THR A 93 42.75 37.66 8.43
CA THR A 93 42.52 36.53 9.37
C THR A 93 41.16 35.86 9.19
N ARG A 94 40.09 36.63 8.97
CA ARG A 94 38.76 36.08 8.60
C ARG A 94 38.78 35.32 7.28
N ASN A 95 39.50 35.82 6.28
CA ASN A 95 39.66 35.15 4.99
C ASN A 95 40.47 33.86 5.14
N THR A 96 41.58 33.84 5.90
CA THR A 96 42.39 32.64 6.16
C THR A 96 41.55 31.51 6.76
N ASN A 97 40.76 31.82 7.80
CA ASN A 97 39.87 30.84 8.42
C ASN A 97 38.80 30.32 7.44
N SER A 98 38.27 31.20 6.59
CA SER A 98 37.28 30.84 5.56
C SER A 98 37.88 29.95 4.47
N ILE A 99 39.11 30.23 4.03
CA ILE A 99 39.87 29.41 3.08
C ILE A 99 40.11 28.01 3.65
N TYR A 100 40.60 27.91 4.89
CA TYR A 100 40.83 26.62 5.55
C TYR A 100 39.54 25.76 5.66
N CYS A 101 38.40 26.40 5.94
CA CYS A 101 37.11 25.71 5.94
C CYS A 101 36.72 25.21 4.53
N LEU A 102 36.91 26.02 3.50
CA LEU A 102 36.61 25.66 2.11
C LEU A 102 37.54 24.56 1.57
N GLU A 103 38.83 24.61 1.88
CA GLU A 103 39.81 23.55 1.54
C GLU A 103 39.43 22.22 2.21
N THR A 104 39.02 22.27 3.48
CA THR A 104 38.53 21.10 4.23
C THR A 104 37.26 20.54 3.59
N GLN A 105 36.29 21.39 3.23
CA GLN A 105 35.07 20.98 2.53
C GLN A 105 35.38 20.36 1.16
N LEU A 106 36.28 20.95 0.36
CA LEU A 106 36.72 20.41 -0.94
C LEU A 106 37.40 19.03 -0.79
N LYS A 107 38.16 18.81 0.28
CA LYS A 107 38.76 17.50 0.58
C LYS A 107 37.68 16.45 0.88
N HIS A 108 36.66 16.80 1.67
CA HIS A 108 35.55 15.89 1.98
C HIS A 108 34.66 15.60 0.75
N THR A 109 34.29 16.61 -0.03
CA THR A 109 33.45 16.41 -1.23
C THR A 109 34.17 15.61 -2.31
N LYS A 110 35.49 15.81 -2.49
CA LYS A 110 36.30 14.97 -3.39
C LYS A 110 36.33 13.51 -2.93
N SER A 111 36.54 13.25 -1.64
CA SER A 111 36.51 11.87 -1.12
C SER A 111 35.13 11.22 -1.25
N ALA A 112 34.04 11.99 -1.08
CA ALA A 112 32.68 11.49 -1.31
C ALA A 112 32.40 11.19 -2.80
N LEU A 113 32.93 12.01 -3.71
CA LEU A 113 32.85 11.79 -5.15
C LEU A 113 33.58 10.51 -5.57
N ASP A 114 34.77 10.25 -5.02
CA ASP A 114 35.52 9.01 -5.30
C ASP A 114 34.79 7.75 -4.82
N ILE A 115 34.14 7.81 -3.65
CA ILE A 115 33.27 6.73 -3.14
C ILE A 115 32.05 6.54 -4.06
N SER A 116 31.39 7.63 -4.47
CA SER A 116 30.26 7.58 -5.40
C SER A 116 30.64 6.97 -6.74
N ASN A 117 31.78 7.37 -7.32
CA ASN A 117 32.31 6.83 -8.57
C ASN A 117 32.57 5.31 -8.47
N ARG A 118 33.12 4.84 -7.34
CA ARG A 118 33.33 3.41 -7.09
C ARG A 118 32.00 2.65 -7.00
N SER A 119 30.98 3.22 -6.35
CA SER A 119 29.63 2.62 -6.32
C SER A 119 28.96 2.58 -7.70
N VAL A 120 29.07 3.65 -8.49
CA VAL A 120 28.54 3.68 -9.88
C VAL A 120 29.23 2.65 -10.77
N TYR A 121 30.53 2.41 -10.61
CA TYR A 121 31.24 1.34 -11.33
C TYR A 121 30.69 -0.06 -10.95
N LEU A 122 30.46 -0.32 -9.66
CA LEU A 122 29.89 -1.59 -9.20
C LEU A 122 28.47 -1.81 -9.72
N PHE A 123 27.59 -0.79 -9.65
CA PHE A 123 26.23 -0.89 -10.20
C PHE A 123 26.22 -1.10 -11.73
N LYS A 124 27.15 -0.49 -12.48
CA LYS A 124 27.29 -0.74 -13.92
C LYS A 124 27.70 -2.18 -14.23
N LYS A 125 28.61 -2.78 -13.43
CA LYS A 125 29.00 -4.19 -13.57
C LYS A 125 27.83 -5.12 -13.27
N GLU A 126 27.08 -4.83 -12.20
CA GLU A 126 25.93 -5.64 -11.80
C GLU A 126 24.78 -5.58 -12.81
N ALA A 127 24.47 -4.40 -13.36
CA ALA A 127 23.49 -4.26 -14.44
C ALA A 127 23.90 -5.03 -15.72
N ALA A 128 25.20 -5.16 -16.00
CA ALA A 128 25.68 -5.98 -17.11
C ALA A 128 25.48 -7.48 -16.86
N ASN A 129 25.80 -7.98 -15.65
CA ASN A 129 25.52 -9.35 -15.23
C ASN A 129 24.03 -9.68 -15.35
N GLN A 130 23.16 -8.82 -14.81
CA GLN A 130 21.71 -9.01 -14.84
C GLN A 130 21.15 -8.99 -16.26
N LYS A 131 21.66 -8.13 -17.15
CA LYS A 131 21.29 -8.14 -18.57
C LYS A 131 21.66 -9.46 -19.25
N GLN A 132 22.82 -10.04 -18.94
CA GLN A 132 23.22 -11.34 -19.46
C GLN A 132 22.32 -12.47 -18.91
N ASN A 133 22.06 -12.49 -17.60
CA ASN A 133 21.20 -13.49 -16.97
C ASN A 133 19.76 -13.46 -17.52
N ASN A 134 19.18 -12.26 -17.65
CA ASN A 134 17.85 -12.08 -18.24
C ASN A 134 17.78 -12.55 -19.70
N SER A 135 18.89 -12.47 -20.46
CA SER A 135 18.94 -13.02 -21.83
C SER A 135 18.95 -14.55 -21.87
N ALA A 136 19.59 -15.21 -20.89
CA ALA A 136 19.56 -16.66 -20.75
C ALA A 136 18.17 -17.17 -20.32
N ILE A 137 17.59 -16.56 -19.29
CA ILE A 137 16.22 -16.84 -18.82
C ILE A 137 15.21 -16.62 -19.96
N SER A 138 15.36 -15.58 -20.77
CA SER A 138 14.49 -15.34 -21.93
C SER A 138 14.64 -16.39 -23.05
N ALA A 139 15.77 -17.08 -23.16
CA ALA A 139 15.95 -18.19 -24.10
C ALA A 139 15.34 -19.49 -23.55
N GLU A 140 15.55 -19.78 -22.27
CA GLU A 140 14.98 -20.92 -21.56
C GLU A 140 13.44 -20.88 -21.53
N LEU A 141 12.86 -19.70 -21.25
CA LEU A 141 11.41 -19.50 -21.26
C LEU A 141 10.78 -19.72 -22.64
N LYS A 142 11.50 -19.40 -23.73
CA LYS A 142 11.06 -19.73 -25.10
C LYS A 142 11.07 -21.24 -25.35
N LEU A 143 12.11 -21.95 -24.90
CA LEU A 143 12.20 -23.41 -25.03
C LEU A 143 11.04 -24.10 -24.28
N MET A 144 10.79 -23.69 -23.04
CA MET A 144 9.69 -24.20 -22.22
C MET A 144 8.31 -23.88 -22.80
N THR A 145 8.15 -22.72 -23.47
CA THR A 145 6.92 -22.37 -24.19
C THR A 145 6.65 -23.32 -25.38
N VAL A 146 7.69 -23.75 -26.11
CA VAL A 146 7.53 -24.75 -27.18
C VAL A 146 7.08 -26.10 -26.61
N GLN A 147 7.77 -26.60 -25.57
CA GLN A 147 7.42 -27.85 -24.91
C GLN A 147 6.00 -27.85 -24.32
N TYR A 148 5.55 -26.72 -23.77
CA TYR A 148 4.18 -26.54 -23.30
C TYR A 148 3.17 -26.61 -24.45
N ASN A 149 3.45 -25.97 -25.60
CA ASN A 149 2.57 -26.02 -26.77
C ASN A 149 2.45 -27.43 -27.37
N GLU A 150 3.55 -28.18 -27.43
CA GLU A 150 3.54 -29.61 -27.82
C GLU A 150 2.70 -30.45 -26.86
N SER A 151 2.88 -30.24 -25.54
CA SER A 151 2.10 -30.91 -24.50
C SER A 151 0.60 -30.59 -24.58
N GLU A 152 0.23 -29.35 -24.89
CA GLU A 152 -1.16 -28.93 -25.12
C GLU A 152 -1.78 -29.56 -26.37
N ILE A 153 -0.99 -29.76 -27.43
CA ILE A 153 -1.43 -30.47 -28.64
C ILE A 153 -1.74 -31.93 -28.31
N ASP A 154 -0.86 -32.62 -27.58
CA ASP A 154 -1.08 -34.02 -27.20
C ASP A 154 -2.20 -34.19 -26.17
N ARG A 155 -2.36 -33.25 -25.22
CA ARG A 155 -3.54 -33.22 -24.34
C ARG A 155 -4.85 -33.10 -25.12
N LYS A 156 -4.88 -32.29 -26.18
CA LYS A 156 -6.06 -32.16 -27.07
C LYS A 156 -6.32 -33.43 -27.88
N LYS A 157 -5.29 -34.09 -28.41
CA LYS A 157 -5.43 -35.42 -29.06
C LYS A 157 -6.04 -36.45 -28.09
N PHE A 158 -5.51 -36.53 -26.87
CA PHE A 158 -5.99 -37.47 -25.85
C PHE A 158 -7.43 -37.18 -25.43
N GLN A 159 -7.78 -35.90 -25.23
CA GLN A 159 -9.15 -35.48 -24.91
C GLN A 159 -10.15 -35.82 -26.02
N ALA A 160 -9.77 -35.67 -27.29
CA ALA A 160 -10.60 -36.09 -28.43
C ALA A 160 -10.79 -37.62 -28.49
N GLY A 161 -9.71 -38.39 -28.29
CA GLY A 161 -9.76 -39.86 -28.23
C GLY A 161 -10.65 -40.36 -27.08
N TYR A 162 -10.54 -39.74 -25.90
CA TYR A 162 -11.39 -40.06 -24.75
C TYR A 162 -12.89 -39.77 -25.02
N SER A 163 -13.20 -38.65 -25.68
CA SER A 163 -14.58 -38.32 -26.06
C SER A 163 -15.18 -39.34 -27.05
N LEU A 164 -14.38 -39.83 -28.01
CA LEU A 164 -14.79 -40.89 -28.94
C LEU A 164 -14.99 -42.24 -28.23
N LEU A 165 -14.16 -42.53 -27.22
CA LEU A 165 -14.31 -43.74 -26.40
C LEU A 165 -15.59 -43.67 -25.55
N GLN A 166 -15.89 -42.52 -24.95
CA GLN A 166 -17.15 -42.29 -24.21
C GLN A 166 -18.38 -42.48 -25.11
N SER A 167 -18.40 -41.95 -26.34
CA SER A 167 -19.54 -42.14 -27.23
C SER A 167 -19.73 -43.60 -27.63
N LYS A 168 -18.63 -44.36 -27.83
CA LYS A 168 -18.70 -45.79 -28.14
C LYS A 168 -19.16 -46.63 -26.95
N ILE A 169 -18.72 -46.34 -25.73
CA ILE A 169 -19.24 -46.95 -24.50
C ILE A 169 -20.74 -46.68 -24.35
N LYS A 170 -21.18 -45.44 -24.63
CA LYS A 170 -22.60 -45.05 -24.55
C LYS A 170 -23.48 -45.79 -25.58
N SER A 171 -22.95 -46.04 -26.79
CA SER A 171 -23.60 -46.85 -27.82
C SER A 171 -23.73 -48.32 -27.39
N LEU A 172 -22.63 -48.93 -26.93
CA LEU A 172 -22.61 -50.33 -26.48
C LEU A 172 -23.55 -50.56 -25.29
N ASN A 173 -23.62 -49.61 -24.35
CA ASN A 173 -24.55 -49.71 -23.22
C ASN A 173 -26.03 -49.67 -23.64
N HIS A 174 -26.38 -48.98 -24.73
CA HIS A 174 -27.75 -48.97 -25.27
C HIS A 174 -28.07 -50.35 -25.88
N GLU A 175 -27.20 -50.83 -26.75
CA GLU A 175 -27.30 -52.13 -27.43
C GLU A 175 -27.39 -53.31 -26.44
N LEU A 176 -26.65 -53.24 -25.33
CA LEU A 176 -26.74 -54.19 -24.21
C LEU A 176 -28.11 -54.11 -23.50
N TYR A 177 -28.68 -52.92 -23.33
CA TYR A 177 -29.99 -52.71 -22.71
C TYR A 177 -31.13 -53.25 -23.59
N ASP A 178 -31.07 -53.04 -24.91
CA ASP A 178 -32.04 -53.55 -25.88
C ASP A 178 -32.05 -55.10 -25.91
N LEU A 179 -30.86 -55.71 -25.85
CA LEU A 179 -30.69 -57.17 -25.73
C LEU A 179 -31.20 -57.70 -24.38
N GLN A 180 -30.96 -56.98 -23.27
CA GLN A 180 -31.51 -57.35 -21.96
C GLN A 180 -33.04 -57.27 -21.94
N SER A 181 -33.63 -56.23 -22.52
CA SER A 181 -35.09 -56.09 -22.65
C SER A 181 -35.70 -57.21 -23.49
N SER A 182 -35.08 -57.55 -24.64
CA SER A 182 -35.52 -58.64 -25.51
C SER A 182 -35.46 -59.99 -24.80
N ASN A 183 -34.36 -60.27 -24.10
CA ASN A 183 -34.22 -61.49 -23.30
C ASN A 183 -35.23 -61.57 -22.16
N SER A 184 -35.57 -60.46 -21.49
CA SER A 184 -36.62 -60.47 -20.46
C SER A 184 -37.97 -60.84 -21.05
N SER A 185 -38.35 -60.27 -22.20
CA SER A 185 -39.62 -60.59 -22.87
C SER A 185 -39.73 -62.09 -23.18
N ILE A 186 -38.69 -62.70 -23.76
CA ILE A 186 -38.64 -64.13 -24.07
C ILE A 186 -38.69 -64.98 -22.79
N ILE A 187 -37.99 -64.55 -21.73
CA ILE A 187 -38.02 -65.21 -20.42
C ILE A 187 -39.43 -65.14 -19.80
N ASP A 188 -40.16 -64.04 -19.99
CA ASP A 188 -41.50 -63.86 -19.44
C ASP A 188 -42.58 -64.61 -20.25
N GLU A 189 -42.44 -64.73 -21.58
CA GLU A 189 -43.22 -65.67 -22.40
C GLU A 189 -42.99 -67.13 -21.95
N LEU A 190 -41.72 -67.55 -21.83
CA LEU A 190 -41.39 -68.91 -21.37
C LEU A 190 -41.88 -69.19 -19.95
N LYS A 191 -41.87 -68.20 -19.04
CA LYS A 191 -42.52 -68.33 -17.71
C LYS A 191 -44.02 -68.56 -17.83
N PHE A 192 -44.69 -67.84 -18.74
CA PHE A 192 -46.14 -67.96 -18.96
C PHE A 192 -46.49 -69.34 -19.52
N GLU A 193 -45.79 -69.81 -20.55
CA GLU A 193 -45.99 -71.14 -21.13
C GLU A 193 -45.66 -72.27 -20.12
N ILE A 194 -44.61 -72.11 -19.32
CA ILE A 194 -44.30 -73.02 -18.19
C ILE A 194 -45.41 -72.99 -17.11
N ALA A 195 -46.06 -71.85 -16.88
CA ALA A 195 -47.18 -71.75 -15.94
C ALA A 195 -48.46 -72.41 -16.49
N ASP A 196 -48.74 -72.24 -17.78
CA ASP A 196 -49.89 -72.83 -18.45
C ASP A 196 -49.77 -74.36 -18.51
N LEU A 197 -48.62 -74.88 -18.96
CA LEU A 197 -48.28 -76.32 -18.94
C LEU A 197 -48.28 -76.92 -17.52
N LYS A 198 -47.93 -76.13 -16.49
CA LYS A 198 -48.09 -76.56 -15.08
C LYS A 198 -49.56 -76.62 -14.67
N SER A 199 -50.39 -75.69 -15.13
CA SER A 199 -51.84 -75.68 -14.84
C SER A 199 -52.55 -76.85 -15.53
N GLU A 200 -52.20 -77.13 -16.79
CA GLU A 200 -52.71 -78.26 -17.56
C GLU A 200 -52.26 -79.59 -16.93
N LYS A 201 -50.97 -79.70 -16.56
CA LYS A 201 -50.47 -80.86 -15.80
C LYS A 201 -51.18 -81.02 -14.46
N ALA A 202 -51.45 -79.94 -13.73
CA ALA A 202 -52.18 -80.01 -12.46
C ALA A 202 -53.64 -80.44 -12.66
N TYR A 203 -54.30 -79.99 -13.74
CA TYR A 203 -55.64 -80.43 -14.14
C TYR A 203 -55.66 -81.93 -14.47
N PHE A 204 -54.71 -82.43 -15.26
CA PHE A 204 -54.57 -83.87 -15.53
C PHE A 204 -54.23 -84.68 -14.27
N GLN A 205 -53.34 -84.20 -13.40
CA GLN A 205 -53.01 -84.87 -12.14
C GLN A 205 -54.22 -84.93 -11.19
N SER A 206 -55.00 -83.85 -11.07
CA SER A 206 -56.25 -83.82 -10.28
C SER A 206 -57.30 -84.77 -10.87
N ARG A 207 -57.37 -84.90 -12.19
CA ARG A 207 -58.26 -85.83 -12.89
C ARG A 207 -57.87 -87.30 -12.67
N CYS A 208 -56.58 -87.61 -12.54
CA CYS A 208 -56.11 -88.95 -12.15
C CYS A 208 -56.32 -89.23 -10.66
N TYR A 209 -56.13 -88.23 -9.78
CA TYR A 209 -56.28 -88.40 -8.33
C TYR A 209 -57.73 -88.71 -7.90
N ASN A 210 -58.72 -88.33 -8.72
CA ASN A 210 -60.13 -88.67 -8.53
C ASN A 210 -60.49 -90.15 -8.84
N ILE A 211 -59.51 -91.03 -9.09
CA ILE A 211 -59.70 -92.49 -9.21
C ILE A 211 -59.06 -93.25 -8.02
N GLU A 212 -58.07 -92.68 -7.33
CA GLU A 212 -57.33 -93.33 -6.22
C GLU A 212 -57.40 -92.52 -4.91
N ASN A 213 -58.64 -92.39 -4.42
CA ASN A 213 -59.11 -92.30 -3.02
C ASN A 213 -58.14 -92.04 -1.84
N ILE A 214 -58.64 -91.23 -0.88
CA ILE A 214 -58.45 -91.31 0.59
C ILE A 214 -57.23 -90.59 1.25
N ASN A 215 -57.57 -89.46 1.90
CA ASN A 215 -57.14 -88.97 3.23
C ASN A 215 -55.69 -88.49 3.55
N ILE A 216 -55.69 -87.68 4.63
CA ILE A 216 -54.61 -87.33 5.58
C ILE A 216 -53.73 -86.11 5.27
N GLU A 217 -53.60 -85.31 6.33
CA GLU A 217 -53.10 -83.95 6.48
C GLU A 217 -51.58 -83.82 6.33
N GLN A 218 -51.12 -82.58 6.20
CA GLN A 218 -49.71 -82.19 6.35
C GLN A 218 -49.24 -82.37 7.81
N PRO A 219 -47.92 -82.39 8.08
CA PRO A 219 -47.29 -81.10 8.42
C PRO A 219 -45.82 -80.92 8.01
N SER A 220 -45.42 -79.65 7.80
CA SER A 220 -44.02 -79.15 7.87
C SER A 220 -43.08 -79.61 6.72
N THR A 221 -41.95 -78.97 6.42
CA THR A 221 -41.05 -78.14 7.25
C THR A 221 -40.56 -76.83 6.60
N SER A 222 -40.16 -75.93 7.50
CA SER A 222 -39.53 -74.62 7.32
C SER A 222 -38.38 -74.50 6.30
N LYS A 223 -38.20 -73.28 5.77
CA LYS A 223 -36.93 -72.55 5.93
C LYS A 223 -37.16 -71.04 6.10
N MET A 224 -36.44 -70.43 7.04
CA MET A 224 -36.59 -69.03 7.42
C MET A 224 -35.80 -68.10 6.50
N SER A 225 -36.41 -66.99 6.10
CA SER A 225 -35.69 -65.77 5.71
C SER A 225 -35.55 -64.84 6.92
N ILE A 226 -34.33 -64.68 7.43
CA ILE A 226 -34.04 -63.69 8.48
C ILE A 226 -33.89 -62.33 7.81
N GLU A 227 -34.92 -61.48 7.88
CA GLU A 227 -34.79 -60.05 7.54
C GLU A 227 -33.86 -59.39 8.56
N ASN A 228 -32.67 -58.96 8.14
CA ASN A 228 -31.73 -58.26 9.02
C ASN A 228 -32.11 -56.78 9.15
N ARG A 229 -33.27 -56.50 9.76
CA ARG A 229 -33.72 -55.13 10.10
C ARG A 229 -32.86 -54.55 11.22
N ASN A 230 -31.76 -53.89 10.87
CA ASN A 230 -31.06 -52.98 11.80
C ASN A 230 -30.21 -51.93 11.05
N ALA A 231 -30.86 -51.14 10.21
CA ALA A 231 -30.29 -49.94 9.60
C ALA A 231 -31.38 -48.87 9.37
N ILE A 232 -31.85 -48.25 10.46
CA ILE A 232 -32.47 -46.90 10.57
C ILE A 232 -32.89 -46.75 12.04
N SER A 233 -32.06 -46.09 12.87
CA SER A 233 -32.49 -45.40 14.10
C SER A 233 -31.35 -44.55 14.69
N LEU A 234 -31.14 -43.38 14.09
CA LEU A 234 -30.59 -42.21 14.77
C LEU A 234 -31.41 -41.02 14.28
N GLN A 235 -32.59 -40.88 14.89
CA GLN A 235 -33.61 -39.92 14.48
C GLN A 235 -33.26 -38.50 14.93
N ASN A 236 -33.55 -37.53 14.07
CA ASN A 236 -34.09 -36.23 14.43
C ASN A 236 -33.43 -35.47 15.60
N GLN A 237 -32.12 -35.21 15.53
CA GLN A 237 -31.66 -33.90 15.98
C GLN A 237 -32.30 -32.83 15.08
N THR A 238 -32.82 -31.76 15.68
CA THR A 238 -33.44 -30.64 14.94
C THR A 238 -32.42 -29.98 14.03
N LYS A 239 -32.52 -30.26 12.73
CA LYS A 239 -31.57 -29.82 11.71
C LYS A 239 -31.61 -28.29 11.61
N SER A 240 -30.65 -27.62 12.26
CA SER A 240 -30.54 -26.17 12.23
C SER A 240 -30.27 -25.71 10.80
N GLU A 241 -31.20 -24.97 10.22
CA GLU A 241 -31.02 -24.39 8.90
C GLU A 241 -30.09 -23.18 8.99
N TYR A 242 -29.09 -23.16 8.10
CA TYR A 242 -28.04 -22.14 8.05
C TYR A 242 -28.10 -21.42 6.71
N TYR A 243 -28.14 -20.09 6.76
CA TYR A 243 -28.43 -19.24 5.61
C TYR A 243 -27.23 -18.35 5.27
N GLY A 244 -26.81 -18.37 4.00
CA GLY A 244 -25.86 -17.38 3.49
C GLY A 244 -26.54 -16.02 3.36
N ASN A 245 -27.33 -15.86 2.29
CA ASN A 245 -28.30 -14.78 2.11
C ASN A 245 -29.72 -15.28 2.45
N ASP A 246 -30.69 -14.36 2.49
CA ASP A 246 -32.12 -14.69 2.58
C ASP A 246 -32.58 -15.52 1.35
N PRO A 247 -33.14 -16.73 1.54
CA PRO A 247 -33.67 -17.57 0.45
C PRO A 247 -34.78 -16.91 -0.39
N GLN A 248 -35.47 -15.89 0.14
CA GLN A 248 -36.53 -15.16 -0.57
C GLN A 248 -35.99 -14.10 -1.53
N LEU A 249 -34.68 -13.85 -1.55
CA LEU A 249 -34.04 -12.86 -2.41
C LEU A 249 -33.34 -13.52 -3.60
N HIS A 250 -33.87 -13.28 -4.81
CA HIS A 250 -33.24 -13.68 -6.08
C HIS A 250 -31.97 -12.84 -6.39
N ILE A 251 -30.89 -13.10 -5.66
CA ILE A 251 -29.61 -12.41 -5.80
C ILE A 251 -28.82 -13.01 -6.97
N SER A 252 -28.35 -12.15 -7.88
CA SER A 252 -27.54 -12.55 -9.03
C SER A 252 -26.16 -13.08 -8.61
N THR A 253 -25.62 -14.04 -9.35
CA THR A 253 -24.22 -14.51 -9.20
C THR A 253 -23.17 -13.42 -9.47
N LYS A 254 -23.58 -12.27 -10.05
CA LYS A 254 -22.74 -11.06 -10.16
C LYS A 254 -22.72 -10.20 -8.88
N GLN A 255 -23.63 -10.42 -7.94
CA GLN A 255 -23.82 -9.60 -6.72
C GLN A 255 -24.06 -10.46 -5.47
N PHE A 256 -23.52 -11.69 -5.42
CA PHE A 256 -23.83 -12.65 -4.35
C PHE A 256 -23.33 -12.23 -2.96
N LEU A 257 -22.44 -11.22 -2.87
CA LEU A 257 -21.97 -10.61 -1.62
C LEU A 257 -22.71 -9.32 -1.24
N LEU A 258 -23.84 -9.00 -1.91
CA LEU A 258 -24.63 -7.80 -1.60
C LEU A 258 -25.09 -7.78 -0.14
N GLY A 259 -24.71 -6.74 0.60
CA GLY A 259 -24.98 -6.60 2.04
C GLY A 259 -23.91 -7.23 2.95
N CYS A 260 -22.92 -7.95 2.40
CA CYS A 260 -21.80 -8.46 3.17
C CYS A 260 -20.75 -7.36 3.40
N VAL A 261 -20.40 -7.13 4.67
CA VAL A 261 -19.36 -6.18 5.08
C VAL A 261 -18.26 -6.96 5.81
N PHE A 262 -17.05 -6.94 5.24
CA PHE A 262 -15.90 -7.74 5.67
C PHE A 262 -14.87 -6.91 6.42
N LEU A 263 -14.38 -7.41 7.55
CA LEU A 263 -13.14 -6.95 8.18
C LEU A 263 -12.09 -8.05 8.08
N PHE A 264 -10.87 -7.68 7.70
CA PHE A 264 -9.70 -8.57 7.73
C PHE A 264 -8.93 -8.38 9.03
N VAL A 265 -8.82 -9.45 9.82
CA VAL A 265 -7.96 -9.50 11.00
C VAL A 265 -6.59 -10.01 10.55
N GLU A 266 -5.81 -9.08 10.01
CA GLU A 266 -4.40 -9.31 9.66
C GLU A 266 -3.61 -9.51 10.97
N GLY A 267 -3.22 -10.76 11.24
CA GLY A 267 -2.48 -11.10 12.44
C GLY A 267 -1.08 -10.49 12.43
N GLN A 268 -0.56 -10.16 13.61
CA GLN A 268 0.84 -9.73 13.80
C GLN A 268 1.81 -10.91 13.62
N ILE A 269 1.87 -11.45 12.41
CA ILE A 269 2.84 -12.45 11.99
C ILE A 269 4.07 -11.68 11.49
N GLN A 270 5.11 -11.62 12.32
CA GLN A 270 6.41 -11.12 11.92
C GLN A 270 6.92 -11.93 10.72
N GLN A 271 7.63 -11.26 9.81
CA GLN A 271 8.31 -11.93 8.71
C GLN A 271 9.36 -12.89 9.29
N GLU A 272 9.10 -14.20 9.22
CA GLU A 272 10.08 -15.30 9.03
C GLU A 272 9.46 -16.71 9.23
N VAL A 273 8.32 -16.87 9.90
CA VAL A 273 7.71 -18.20 10.14
C VAL A 273 6.69 -18.60 9.05
N ASN A 274 7.20 -19.31 8.04
CA ASN A 274 6.51 -20.23 7.12
C ASN A 274 5.01 -20.03 6.76
N HIS A 275 4.80 -19.62 5.51
CA HIS A 275 3.83 -20.18 4.55
C HIS A 275 2.30 -20.13 4.78
N LEU A 276 1.76 -20.00 6.00
CA LEU A 276 0.33 -20.27 6.29
C LEU A 276 -0.70 -19.48 5.47
N CYS A 277 -0.40 -18.25 5.02
CA CYS A 277 -1.32 -17.44 4.21
C CYS A 277 -0.62 -16.85 2.97
N LYS A 278 -0.43 -17.64 1.91
CA LYS A 278 -0.05 -17.14 0.57
C LYS A 278 -1.24 -16.83 -0.35
N ASN A 279 -2.46 -17.20 0.03
CA ASN A 279 -3.66 -17.14 -0.80
C ASN A 279 -4.67 -16.09 -0.31
N THR A 280 -4.20 -14.92 0.13
CA THR A 280 -5.09 -13.80 0.47
C THR A 280 -5.90 -13.38 -0.76
N THR A 281 -7.18 -13.73 -0.78
CA THR A 281 -8.10 -13.32 -1.87
C THR A 281 -8.06 -11.79 -2.02
N PRO A 282 -7.80 -11.26 -3.23
CA PRO A 282 -7.76 -9.82 -3.47
C PRO A 282 -9.04 -9.13 -2.99
N LYS A 283 -8.89 -8.05 -2.21
CA LYS A 283 -10.02 -7.28 -1.65
C LYS A 283 -10.94 -6.73 -2.75
N ASP A 284 -10.41 -6.54 -3.96
CA ASP A 284 -11.15 -6.14 -5.17
C ASP A 284 -12.20 -7.17 -5.61
N ASN A 285 -11.97 -8.48 -5.39
CA ASN A 285 -12.96 -9.51 -5.74
C ASN A 285 -14.22 -9.40 -4.87
N ILE A 286 -14.10 -8.93 -3.63
CA ILE A 286 -15.24 -8.72 -2.73
C ILE A 286 -16.13 -7.61 -3.28
N ILE A 287 -15.52 -6.49 -3.65
CA ILE A 287 -16.18 -5.30 -4.22
C ILE A 287 -16.83 -5.66 -5.56
N LYS A 288 -16.12 -6.39 -6.41
CA LYS A 288 -16.59 -6.89 -7.72
C LYS A 288 -17.88 -7.72 -7.65
N TYR A 289 -18.12 -8.42 -6.53
CA TYR A 289 -19.32 -9.23 -6.31
C TYR A 289 -20.33 -8.60 -5.31
N GLY A 290 -20.21 -7.30 -5.05
CA GLY A 290 -21.20 -6.50 -4.30
C GLY A 290 -20.97 -6.37 -2.79
N GLY A 291 -19.88 -6.92 -2.26
CA GLY A 291 -19.50 -6.79 -0.86
C GLY A 291 -18.70 -5.52 -0.57
N LEU A 292 -18.59 -5.16 0.71
CA LEU A 292 -17.77 -4.03 1.20
C LEU A 292 -16.64 -4.53 2.10
N VAL A 293 -15.55 -3.77 2.18
CA VAL A 293 -14.42 -4.06 3.09
C VAL A 293 -14.19 -2.85 3.99
N GLU A 294 -14.19 -3.09 5.31
CA GLU A 294 -13.88 -2.09 6.35
C GLU A 294 -12.44 -2.30 6.85
N GLN A 295 -11.78 -1.22 7.28
CA GLN A 295 -10.44 -1.28 7.89
C GLN A 295 -10.47 -1.39 9.42
N PHE A 296 -11.59 -1.02 10.05
CA PHE A 296 -11.73 -0.94 11.50
C PHE A 296 -12.99 -1.68 11.97
N TYR A 297 -12.97 -2.16 13.21
CA TYR A 297 -14.12 -2.84 13.80
C TYR A 297 -15.30 -1.87 14.00
N SER A 298 -16.45 -2.20 13.43
CA SER A 298 -17.67 -1.37 13.49
C SER A 298 -18.93 -2.24 13.51
N VAL A 299 -20.03 -1.66 14.00
CA VAL A 299 -21.34 -2.34 14.06
C VAL A 299 -21.84 -2.87 12.71
N ARG A 300 -21.40 -2.24 11.59
CA ARG A 300 -21.80 -2.57 10.21
C ARG A 300 -21.22 -3.89 9.70
N ILE A 301 -20.14 -4.39 10.31
CA ILE A 301 -19.50 -5.64 9.89
C ILE A 301 -20.50 -6.79 9.97
N THR A 302 -20.51 -7.66 8.97
CA THR A 302 -21.25 -8.92 8.99
C THR A 302 -20.31 -10.13 9.04
N HIS A 303 -19.12 -10.03 8.44
CA HIS A 303 -18.11 -11.10 8.39
C HIS A 303 -16.75 -10.62 8.90
N VAL A 304 -16.07 -11.47 9.68
CA VAL A 304 -14.69 -11.24 10.14
C VAL A 304 -13.81 -12.34 9.57
N ILE A 305 -12.85 -11.96 8.72
CA ILE A 305 -11.87 -12.88 8.13
C ILE A 305 -10.68 -13.01 9.08
N CYS A 306 -10.44 -14.22 9.59
CA CYS A 306 -9.45 -14.48 10.64
C CYS A 306 -8.97 -15.94 10.64
N VAL A 307 -7.70 -16.16 11.01
CA VAL A 307 -7.11 -17.51 11.17
C VAL A 307 -7.44 -18.13 12.53
N THR A 308 -7.49 -17.32 13.61
CA THR A 308 -7.65 -17.79 15.00
C THR A 308 -8.80 -17.09 15.72
N GLN A 309 -9.53 -17.86 16.53
CA GLN A 309 -10.55 -17.35 17.46
C GLN A 309 -9.95 -16.51 18.59
N LYS A 310 -8.64 -16.63 18.86
CA LYS A 310 -7.96 -16.05 20.03
C LYS A 310 -7.42 -14.63 19.81
N HIS A 311 -7.74 -13.99 18.69
CA HIS A 311 -7.44 -12.58 18.47
C HIS A 311 -8.54 -11.69 19.11
N PRO A 312 -8.23 -10.60 19.83
CA PRO A 312 -9.23 -9.81 20.56
C PRO A 312 -10.41 -9.31 19.71
N ILE A 313 -10.15 -8.88 18.48
CA ILE A 313 -11.20 -8.45 17.52
C ILE A 313 -12.13 -9.62 17.13
N VAL A 314 -11.62 -10.85 17.11
CA VAL A 314 -12.40 -12.06 16.77
C VAL A 314 -13.22 -12.52 17.98
N GLU A 315 -12.63 -12.50 19.18
CA GLU A 315 -13.39 -12.77 20.43
C GLU A 315 -14.50 -11.73 20.65
N GLN A 316 -14.32 -10.49 20.19
CA GLN A 316 -15.39 -9.48 20.16
C GLN A 316 -16.41 -9.75 19.04
N GLY A 317 -15.96 -10.10 17.83
CA GLY A 317 -16.81 -10.47 16.70
C GLY A 317 -17.77 -11.61 17.02
N ILE A 318 -17.29 -12.66 17.70
CA ILE A 318 -18.13 -13.80 18.12
C ILE A 318 -19.20 -13.35 19.13
N LYS A 319 -18.86 -12.48 20.09
CA LYS A 319 -19.83 -11.93 21.08
C LYS A 319 -20.89 -11.05 20.42
N ASP A 320 -20.51 -10.26 19.41
CA ASP A 320 -21.42 -9.37 18.67
C ASP A 320 -22.18 -10.08 17.53
N GLY A 321 -22.20 -11.43 17.53
CA GLY A 321 -22.94 -12.23 16.56
C GLY A 321 -22.43 -12.12 15.12
N LYS A 322 -21.13 -11.84 14.91
CA LYS A 322 -20.52 -11.70 13.59
C LYS A 322 -20.08 -13.06 13.04
N ARG A 323 -20.09 -13.20 11.71
CA ARG A 323 -19.71 -14.43 11.02
C ARG A 323 -18.17 -14.52 10.90
N CYS A 324 -17.53 -15.15 11.88
CA CYS A 324 -16.08 -15.35 11.92
C CYS A 324 -15.65 -16.58 11.12
N VAL A 325 -14.81 -16.38 10.10
CA VAL A 325 -14.47 -17.36 9.05
C VAL A 325 -13.04 -17.13 8.53
N THR A 326 -12.47 -18.07 7.78
CA THR A 326 -11.12 -17.94 7.19
C THR A 326 -11.12 -17.32 5.78
N ASP A 327 -9.92 -17.05 5.26
CA ASP A 327 -9.67 -16.65 3.87
C ASP A 327 -9.90 -17.82 2.88
N TYR A 328 -9.64 -19.07 3.28
CA TYR A 328 -10.03 -20.26 2.51
C TYR A 328 -11.52 -20.24 2.16
N TRP A 329 -12.38 -20.01 3.16
CA TRP A 329 -13.83 -19.96 2.97
C TRP A 329 -14.24 -18.87 1.97
N LEU A 330 -13.66 -17.67 2.11
CA LEU A 330 -13.94 -16.54 1.24
C LEU A 330 -13.53 -16.85 -0.22
N SER A 331 -12.39 -17.51 -0.40
CA SER A 331 -11.87 -17.96 -1.70
C SER A 331 -12.80 -19.00 -2.35
N ASP A 332 -13.33 -19.92 -1.55
CA ASP A 332 -14.24 -20.98 -1.99
C ASP A 332 -15.63 -20.45 -2.38
N ILE A 333 -16.22 -19.52 -1.61
CA ILE A 333 -17.51 -18.90 -2.00
C ILE A 333 -17.39 -18.00 -3.23
N ILE A 334 -16.24 -17.35 -3.43
CA ILE A 334 -15.95 -16.56 -4.64
C ILE A 334 -15.75 -17.47 -5.86
N SER A 335 -15.10 -18.62 -5.68
CA SER A 335 -14.97 -19.63 -6.74
C SER A 335 -16.34 -20.23 -7.12
N LYS A 336 -17.21 -20.46 -6.14
CA LYS A 336 -18.61 -20.93 -6.35
C LYS A 336 -19.59 -19.83 -6.77
N LYS A 337 -19.22 -18.55 -6.65
CA LYS A 337 -20.07 -17.36 -6.88
C LYS A 337 -21.41 -17.40 -6.14
N SER A 338 -21.40 -17.94 -4.92
CA SER A 338 -22.61 -18.18 -4.12
C SER A 338 -22.32 -18.07 -2.63
N MET A 339 -23.23 -17.43 -1.90
CA MET A 339 -23.12 -17.13 -0.48
C MET A 339 -23.58 -18.35 0.33
N ILE A 340 -22.64 -19.18 0.81
CA ILE A 340 -22.91 -20.48 1.44
C ILE A 340 -22.23 -20.55 2.83
N PRO A 341 -22.90 -21.06 3.89
CA PRO A 341 -22.30 -21.25 5.22
C PRO A 341 -21.08 -22.20 5.19
N PRO A 342 -20.08 -22.02 6.08
CA PRO A 342 -18.86 -22.85 6.15
C PRO A 342 -19.06 -24.38 6.16
N TRP A 343 -18.59 -25.08 5.10
CA TRP A 343 -18.74 -26.53 4.93
C TRP A 343 -17.46 -27.39 5.04
N LEU A 344 -16.30 -26.81 5.38
CA LEU A 344 -15.03 -27.53 5.62
C LEU A 344 -14.42 -27.07 6.94
N ALA A 345 -13.62 -27.90 7.61
CA ALA A 345 -12.94 -27.49 8.84
C ALA A 345 -12.00 -26.28 8.63
N ILE A 346 -11.32 -26.19 7.49
CA ILE A 346 -10.46 -25.04 7.12
C ILE A 346 -11.23 -23.72 6.93
N HIS A 347 -12.56 -23.74 6.93
CA HIS A 347 -13.40 -22.54 6.81
C HIS A 347 -13.64 -21.84 8.15
N PHE A 348 -13.33 -22.49 9.26
CA PHE A 348 -13.50 -21.97 10.61
C PHE A 348 -12.15 -21.49 11.18
N PRO A 349 -12.11 -20.34 11.89
CA PRO A 349 -10.92 -19.95 12.64
C PRO A 349 -10.62 -20.98 13.74
N ILE A 350 -9.34 -21.29 13.96
CA ILE A 350 -8.92 -22.31 14.94
C ILE A 350 -9.10 -21.80 16.38
N PRO A 351 -9.43 -22.68 17.35
CA PRO A 351 -9.59 -22.30 18.77
C PRO A 351 -8.25 -22.06 19.49
N TYR A 352 -7.14 -22.41 18.85
CA TYR A 352 -5.77 -22.27 19.35
C TYR A 352 -5.19 -20.87 19.08
N ARG A 353 -4.15 -20.51 19.82
CA ARG A 353 -3.33 -19.33 19.51
C ARG A 353 -2.22 -19.72 18.53
N ILE A 354 -1.79 -18.79 17.68
CA ILE A 354 -0.78 -19.06 16.63
C ILE A 354 0.60 -19.40 17.24
N ASP A 355 0.91 -18.89 18.42
CA ASP A 355 2.13 -19.20 19.19
C ASP A 355 2.11 -20.59 19.86
N ASN A 356 0.96 -21.29 19.89
CA ASN A 356 0.82 -22.59 20.56
C ASN A 356 -0.22 -23.47 19.82
N LEU A 357 0.24 -24.14 18.75
CA LEU A 357 -0.57 -25.00 17.89
C LEU A 357 -0.37 -26.49 18.25
N PRO A 358 -1.43 -27.32 18.22
CA PRO A 358 -1.43 -28.64 18.86
C PRO A 358 -0.54 -29.70 18.21
N CYS A 359 -0.20 -29.54 16.93
CA CYS A 359 0.50 -30.55 16.13
C CYS A 359 1.89 -30.09 15.65
N GLN A 360 2.49 -29.06 16.27
CA GLN A 360 3.82 -28.54 15.90
C GLN A 360 4.93 -29.62 15.89
N SER A 361 4.83 -30.62 16.76
CA SER A 361 5.77 -31.74 16.86
C SER A 361 5.46 -32.92 15.92
N PHE A 362 4.27 -33.00 15.35
CA PHE A 362 3.79 -34.19 14.64
C PHE A 362 4.32 -34.26 13.20
N GLN A 363 4.87 -35.42 12.83
CA GLN A 363 5.25 -35.77 11.47
C GLN A 363 4.13 -36.56 10.79
N ILE A 364 3.42 -35.92 9.86
CA ILE A 364 2.18 -36.48 9.28
C ILE A 364 2.42 -36.89 7.82
N SER A 365 1.83 -38.01 7.40
CA SER A 365 1.79 -38.42 5.99
C SER A 365 0.35 -38.43 5.45
N ILE A 366 0.19 -38.15 4.16
CA ILE A 366 -1.11 -38.12 3.46
C ILE A 366 -1.08 -39.21 2.38
N VAL A 367 -2.02 -40.16 2.43
CA VAL A 367 -2.05 -41.37 1.60
C VAL A 367 -3.46 -41.58 1.01
N ASN A 368 -3.58 -42.16 -0.19
CA ASN A 368 -4.84 -42.53 -0.85
C ASN A 368 -5.85 -41.39 -1.15
N PHE A 369 -5.44 -40.12 -1.13
CA PHE A 369 -6.29 -38.97 -1.51
C PHE A 369 -6.03 -38.46 -2.93
N GLY A 370 -7.07 -37.93 -3.57
CA GLY A 370 -6.93 -37.18 -4.83
C GLY A 370 -6.18 -35.86 -4.64
N ILE A 371 -5.66 -35.29 -5.73
CA ILE A 371 -4.82 -34.07 -5.69
C ILE A 371 -5.51 -32.93 -4.92
N ASN A 372 -6.79 -32.68 -5.18
CA ASN A 372 -7.55 -31.59 -4.55
C ASN A 372 -7.75 -31.83 -3.04
N GLU A 373 -8.10 -33.06 -2.66
CA GLU A 373 -8.28 -33.47 -1.26
C GLU A 373 -6.98 -33.39 -0.48
N GLY A 374 -5.86 -33.80 -1.09
CA GLY A 374 -4.53 -33.69 -0.51
C GLY A 374 -4.09 -32.24 -0.25
N HIS A 375 -4.53 -31.27 -1.06
CA HIS A 375 -4.32 -29.85 -0.79
C HIS A 375 -5.16 -29.35 0.41
N ILE A 376 -6.42 -29.79 0.53
CA ILE A 376 -7.27 -29.46 1.69
C ILE A 376 -6.66 -30.04 2.97
N ILE A 377 -6.29 -31.33 2.97
CA ILE A 377 -5.67 -32.00 4.13
C ILE A 377 -4.33 -31.36 4.49
N LYS A 378 -3.52 -30.96 3.49
CA LYS A 378 -2.29 -30.21 3.75
C LYS A 378 -2.57 -28.87 4.45
N ALA A 379 -3.56 -28.10 4.00
CA ALA A 379 -3.94 -26.84 4.66
C ALA A 379 -4.47 -27.08 6.10
N MET A 380 -5.22 -28.17 6.32
CA MET A 380 -5.65 -28.59 7.66
C MET A 380 -4.44 -28.88 8.57
N ILE A 381 -3.42 -29.57 8.06
CA ILE A 381 -2.17 -29.87 8.77
C ILE A 381 -1.39 -28.59 9.10
N GLU A 382 -1.25 -27.67 8.14
CA GLU A 382 -0.56 -26.38 8.33
C GLU A 382 -1.27 -25.52 9.40
N LEU A 383 -2.61 -25.49 9.42
CA LEU A 383 -3.42 -24.79 10.43
C LEU A 383 -3.29 -25.35 11.85
N VAL A 384 -3.02 -26.65 12.01
CA VAL A 384 -2.71 -27.25 13.35
C VAL A 384 -1.22 -27.17 13.71
N GLY A 385 -0.40 -26.50 12.89
CA GLY A 385 1.03 -26.29 13.11
C GLY A 385 1.93 -27.41 12.58
N GLY A 386 1.37 -28.43 11.92
CA GLY A 386 2.14 -29.50 11.31
C GLY A 386 2.99 -28.98 10.15
N SER A 387 4.30 -28.87 10.39
CA SER A 387 5.23 -28.21 9.47
C SER A 387 5.77 -29.10 8.35
N HIS A 388 5.60 -30.42 8.46
CA HIS A 388 6.23 -31.42 7.59
C HIS A 388 5.22 -32.51 7.18
N VAL A 389 4.78 -32.45 5.92
CA VAL A 389 4.06 -33.57 5.26
C VAL A 389 5.09 -34.49 4.63
N ILE A 390 5.31 -35.67 5.20
CA ILE A 390 6.28 -36.64 4.68
C ILE A 390 5.63 -37.50 3.59
N LYS A 391 6.22 -37.52 2.39
CA LYS A 391 5.77 -38.32 1.24
C LYS A 391 5.96 -39.83 1.41
N GLU A 392 6.86 -40.23 2.31
CA GLU A 392 7.16 -41.62 2.62
C GLU A 392 6.81 -41.94 4.06
N VAL A 393 6.20 -43.11 4.28
CA VAL A 393 6.01 -43.64 5.63
C VAL A 393 7.35 -44.18 6.16
N THR A 394 7.77 -43.69 7.32
CA THR A 394 9.04 -44.03 7.98
C THR A 394 8.86 -44.19 9.49
N SER A 395 9.88 -44.66 10.21
CA SER A 395 9.86 -44.71 11.68
C SER A 395 9.65 -43.35 12.36
N ARG A 396 9.95 -42.24 11.64
CA ARG A 396 9.72 -40.86 12.10
C ARG A 396 8.30 -40.34 11.84
N THR A 397 7.49 -41.03 11.05
CA THR A 397 6.09 -40.64 10.82
C THR A 397 5.28 -40.95 12.08
N ASP A 398 4.55 -39.99 12.63
CA ASP A 398 3.74 -40.19 13.85
C ASP A 398 2.32 -40.67 13.53
N VAL A 399 1.74 -40.14 12.45
CA VAL A 399 0.37 -40.42 12.01
C VAL A 399 0.31 -40.49 10.49
N VAL A 400 -0.41 -41.48 9.95
CA VAL A 400 -0.71 -41.60 8.52
C VAL A 400 -2.19 -41.33 8.30
N ILE A 401 -2.51 -40.24 7.62
CA ILE A 401 -3.89 -39.91 7.25
C ILE A 401 -4.18 -40.56 5.90
N SER A 402 -5.22 -41.38 5.84
CA SER A 402 -5.61 -42.13 4.64
C SER A 402 -7.12 -42.07 4.38
N LEU A 403 -7.50 -42.12 3.10
CA LEU A 403 -8.89 -42.28 2.68
C LEU A 403 -9.39 -43.72 2.90
N LYS A 404 -8.48 -44.70 2.87
CA LYS A 404 -8.77 -46.14 2.93
C LYS A 404 -7.70 -46.93 3.68
N LEU A 405 -8.03 -48.15 4.11
CA LEU A 405 -7.10 -49.06 4.79
C LEU A 405 -6.30 -49.98 3.83
N GLU A 406 -6.27 -49.68 2.52
CA GLU A 406 -5.59 -50.49 1.48
C GLU A 406 -4.35 -49.79 0.89
N GLY A 407 -3.39 -50.56 0.35
CA GLY A 407 -2.27 -50.07 -0.45
C GLY A 407 -0.92 -50.00 0.27
N GLU A 408 0.17 -50.04 -0.52
CA GLU A 408 1.56 -50.27 -0.07
C GLU A 408 2.01 -49.38 1.10
N LEU A 409 1.68 -48.08 1.08
CA LEU A 409 2.07 -47.15 2.15
C LEU A 409 1.28 -47.37 3.44
N VAL A 410 0.04 -47.85 3.35
CA VAL A 410 -0.80 -48.22 4.50
C VAL A 410 -0.31 -49.54 5.10
N GLU A 411 -0.05 -50.54 4.27
CA GLU A 411 0.55 -51.82 4.68
C GLU A 411 1.90 -51.62 5.37
N LYS A 412 2.76 -50.76 4.80
CA LYS A 412 4.03 -50.34 5.40
C LYS A 412 3.82 -49.67 6.75
N ALA A 413 2.83 -48.78 6.89
CA ALA A 413 2.52 -48.10 8.16
C ALA A 413 2.11 -49.08 9.26
N LEU A 414 1.22 -50.03 8.93
CA LEU A 414 0.78 -51.08 9.85
C LEU A 414 1.94 -52.02 10.24
N ALA A 415 2.80 -52.38 9.28
CA ALA A 415 3.99 -53.21 9.52
C ALA A 415 5.02 -52.56 10.47
N ILE A 416 5.11 -51.23 10.50
CA ILE A 416 5.92 -50.48 11.49
C ILE A 416 5.10 -49.94 12.69
N ASN A 417 3.89 -50.49 12.90
CA ASN A 417 2.97 -50.16 14.00
C ASN A 417 2.71 -48.64 14.18
N LYS A 418 2.44 -47.94 13.07
CA LYS A 418 2.04 -46.53 13.07
C LYS A 418 0.52 -46.38 12.88
N PRO A 419 -0.13 -45.44 13.59
CA PRO A 419 -1.57 -45.26 13.49
C PRO A 419 -1.95 -44.70 12.12
N VAL A 420 -2.80 -45.47 11.41
CA VAL A 420 -3.48 -45.03 10.19
C VAL A 420 -4.86 -44.50 10.58
N VAL A 421 -5.22 -43.31 10.12
CA VAL A 421 -6.44 -42.59 10.52
C VAL A 421 -7.16 -41.96 9.33
N ASN A 422 -8.47 -41.74 9.47
CA ASN A 422 -9.29 -40.96 8.56
C ASN A 422 -9.14 -39.44 8.77
N VAL A 423 -9.73 -38.65 7.87
CA VAL A 423 -9.69 -37.16 7.91
C VAL A 423 -10.36 -36.59 9.18
N GLN A 424 -11.28 -37.32 9.81
CA GLN A 424 -11.99 -36.85 11.00
C GLN A 424 -11.05 -36.60 12.20
N TRP A 425 -9.87 -37.22 12.22
CA TRP A 425 -8.81 -36.92 13.18
C TRP A 425 -8.39 -35.43 13.13
N LEU A 426 -8.21 -34.85 11.93
CA LEU A 426 -7.90 -33.43 11.79
C LEU A 426 -9.13 -32.53 12.00
N ASN A 427 -10.32 -32.94 11.55
CA ASN A 427 -11.55 -32.17 11.79
C ASN A 427 -11.76 -31.94 13.30
N ASP A 428 -11.72 -33.02 14.08
CA ASP A 428 -11.84 -32.98 15.53
C ASP A 428 -10.79 -32.06 16.19
N ILE A 429 -9.53 -32.13 15.77
CA ILE A 429 -8.45 -31.29 16.29
C ILE A 429 -8.66 -29.82 15.93
N LEU A 430 -9.02 -29.49 14.68
CA LEU A 430 -9.33 -28.13 14.23
C LEU A 430 -10.50 -27.51 15.01
N PHE A 431 -11.44 -28.33 15.48
CA PHE A 431 -12.55 -27.89 16.34
C PHE A 431 -12.24 -27.94 17.84
N GLY A 432 -10.99 -28.22 18.24
CA GLY A 432 -10.50 -28.10 19.62
C GLY A 432 -10.49 -29.41 20.43
N ALA A 433 -10.87 -30.54 19.84
CA ALA A 433 -10.94 -31.81 20.55
C ALA A 433 -9.54 -32.36 20.85
N LYS A 434 -9.29 -32.69 22.12
CA LYS A 434 -7.98 -33.14 22.61
C LYS A 434 -7.73 -34.65 22.48
N LEU A 435 -8.70 -35.42 21.97
CA LEU A 435 -8.62 -36.89 21.86
C LEU A 435 -7.53 -37.30 20.86
N GLY A 436 -7.62 -36.84 19.61
CA GLY A 436 -6.67 -37.21 18.55
C GLY A 436 -5.22 -36.84 18.84
N ILE A 437 -4.98 -35.80 19.65
CA ILE A 437 -3.62 -35.38 20.06
C ILE A 437 -3.04 -36.34 21.11
N LYS A 438 -3.87 -36.83 22.05
CA LYS A 438 -3.46 -37.76 23.12
C LYS A 438 -3.37 -39.20 22.63
N GLU A 439 -4.32 -39.62 21.80
CA GLU A 439 -4.48 -40.98 21.31
C GLU A 439 -4.69 -40.95 19.78
N PRO A 440 -3.62 -40.77 18.97
CA PRO A 440 -3.78 -40.72 17.53
C PRO A 440 -4.32 -42.03 16.93
N GLY A 441 -3.98 -43.18 17.54
CA GLY A 441 -4.49 -44.50 17.16
C GLY A 441 -5.88 -44.85 17.71
N ASN A 442 -6.68 -43.89 18.18
CA ASN A 442 -8.01 -44.18 18.73
C ASN A 442 -8.96 -44.74 17.65
N LEU A 443 -9.66 -45.83 17.98
CA LEU A 443 -10.55 -46.58 17.06
C LEU A 443 -11.60 -45.71 16.35
N LYS A 444 -12.03 -44.58 16.93
CA LYS A 444 -12.94 -43.62 16.27
C LYS A 444 -12.42 -43.19 14.89
N TYR A 445 -11.11 -43.02 14.75
CA TYR A 445 -10.49 -42.52 13.52
C TYR A 445 -10.06 -43.63 12.56
N GLN A 446 -10.30 -44.91 12.89
CA GLN A 446 -9.94 -46.07 12.07
C GLN A 446 -11.13 -46.60 11.25
N GLN A 447 -12.18 -45.78 11.08
CA GLN A 447 -13.38 -46.07 10.32
C GLN A 447 -13.28 -45.39 8.95
N PHE A 448 -13.16 -46.17 7.87
CA PHE A 448 -12.88 -45.63 6.53
C PHE A 448 -14.10 -45.60 5.59
N ASP A 449 -15.18 -46.32 5.93
CA ASP A 449 -16.43 -46.37 5.14
C ASP A 449 -17.32 -45.12 5.35
N LEU A 450 -16.73 -43.93 5.23
CA LEU A 450 -17.40 -42.65 5.46
C LEU A 450 -18.01 -42.10 4.15
N TYR A 451 -19.30 -41.80 4.16
CA TYR A 451 -20.00 -41.16 3.03
C TYR A 451 -19.39 -39.78 2.63
N ASN A 452 -18.82 -39.05 3.60
CA ASN A 452 -18.03 -37.84 3.34
C ASN A 452 -16.94 -37.70 4.42
N PRO A 453 -15.64 -37.88 4.08
CA PRO A 453 -14.52 -37.71 5.02
C PRO A 453 -14.36 -36.29 5.60
N PHE A 454 -14.85 -35.27 4.88
CA PHE A 454 -14.72 -33.85 5.26
C PHE A 454 -15.96 -33.30 5.99
N LEU A 455 -16.84 -34.16 6.50
CA LEU A 455 -18.10 -33.75 7.14
C LEU A 455 -17.85 -32.94 8.42
N VAL A 456 -18.26 -31.68 8.40
CA VAL A 456 -18.21 -30.78 9.57
C VAL A 456 -19.25 -31.21 10.61
N ASN A 457 -18.80 -31.48 11.84
CA ASN A 457 -19.69 -31.58 13.00
C ASN A 457 -19.96 -30.18 13.57
N TYR A 458 -21.10 -29.60 13.21
CA TYR A 458 -21.47 -28.24 13.61
C TYR A 458 -21.68 -28.06 15.12
N ASP A 459 -21.95 -29.13 15.89
CA ASP A 459 -22.16 -29.03 17.34
C ASP A 459 -20.90 -28.49 18.05
N MET A 460 -19.72 -28.91 17.58
CA MET A 460 -18.41 -28.48 18.11
C MET A 460 -18.02 -27.04 17.74
N VAL A 461 -18.72 -26.42 16.78
CA VAL A 461 -18.52 -25.03 16.32
C VAL A 461 -19.81 -24.21 16.39
N SER A 462 -20.75 -24.63 17.24
CA SER A 462 -22.08 -24.03 17.38
C SER A 462 -22.02 -22.52 17.67
N HIS A 463 -21.03 -22.06 18.45
CA HIS A 463 -20.77 -20.64 18.72
C HIS A 463 -20.33 -19.82 17.50
N LEU A 464 -19.73 -20.44 16.48
CA LEU A 464 -19.42 -19.81 15.19
C LEU A 464 -20.61 -19.90 14.22
N MET A 465 -21.48 -20.90 14.40
CA MET A 465 -22.65 -21.13 13.56
C MET A 465 -23.90 -20.33 13.95
N GLU A 466 -23.95 -19.75 15.16
CA GLU A 466 -25.10 -18.95 15.63
C GLU A 466 -25.44 -17.80 14.67
N ALA A 467 -24.42 -17.09 14.19
CA ALA A 467 -24.55 -15.99 13.22
C ALA A 467 -25.02 -16.42 11.82
N TRP A 468 -25.14 -17.73 11.56
CA TRP A 468 -25.64 -18.30 10.30
C TRP A 468 -27.08 -18.78 10.38
N LYS A 469 -27.67 -18.91 11.58
CA LYS A 469 -29.10 -19.24 11.75
C LYS A 469 -30.02 -18.10 11.31
N THR A 470 -29.52 -16.87 11.33
CA THR A 470 -30.24 -15.68 10.84
C THR A 470 -29.76 -15.32 9.42
N PRO A 471 -30.65 -15.19 8.42
CA PRO A 471 -30.28 -14.72 7.08
C PRO A 471 -29.90 -13.24 7.10
N LEU A 472 -29.00 -12.83 6.19
CA LEU A 472 -28.60 -11.43 6.05
C LEU A 472 -29.77 -10.58 5.52
N SER A 473 -30.31 -9.74 6.39
CA SER A 473 -31.41 -8.82 6.05
C SER A 473 -30.92 -7.66 5.17
N ILE A 474 -31.18 -7.74 3.87
CA ILE A 474 -30.90 -6.63 2.96
C ILE A 474 -31.95 -5.53 3.17
N ASN A 475 -31.51 -4.34 3.59
CA ASN A 475 -32.39 -3.19 3.75
C ASN A 475 -33.04 -2.83 2.40
N LYS A 476 -34.38 -2.82 2.34
CA LYS A 476 -35.12 -2.61 1.07
C LYS A 476 -34.84 -1.25 0.40
N ASN A 477 -34.31 -0.27 1.14
CA ASN A 477 -33.80 1.00 0.59
C ASN A 477 -32.49 0.85 -0.22
N GLN A 478 -31.99 -0.37 -0.43
CA GLN A 478 -30.84 -0.70 -1.30
C GLN A 478 -31.25 -1.52 -2.54
N GLN A 479 -32.54 -1.71 -2.79
CA GLN A 479 -33.04 -2.31 -4.03
C GLN A 479 -33.55 -1.23 -4.99
N VAL A 480 -33.01 -1.23 -6.21
CA VAL A 480 -33.54 -0.55 -7.40
C VAL A 480 -33.67 0.98 -7.29
N TYR A 481 -32.58 1.68 -7.62
CA TYR A 481 -32.72 2.82 -8.54
C TYR A 481 -32.88 2.22 -9.94
N ASP A 482 -34.10 2.21 -10.47
CA ASP A 482 -34.34 1.74 -11.83
C ASP A 482 -33.88 2.81 -12.83
N LEU A 483 -33.16 2.40 -13.87
CA LEU A 483 -32.51 3.33 -14.81
C LEU A 483 -33.45 3.75 -15.96
N THR A 484 -34.76 3.69 -15.75
CA THR A 484 -35.78 4.06 -16.74
C THR A 484 -36.97 4.82 -16.14
N LEU A 485 -36.82 6.15 -15.97
CA LEU A 485 -37.86 7.16 -16.17
C LEU A 485 -37.27 8.58 -16.12
N ASN A 486 -37.90 9.54 -16.80
CA ASN A 486 -37.37 10.90 -16.95
C ASN A 486 -37.54 11.76 -15.69
N PRO A 487 -36.67 12.78 -15.49
CA PRO A 487 -36.71 13.63 -14.31
C PRO A 487 -37.69 14.80 -14.48
N ASP A 488 -38.75 14.86 -13.66
CA ASP A 488 -39.50 16.10 -13.44
C ASP A 488 -40.29 16.08 -12.11
N SER A 489 -39.68 16.57 -11.02
CA SER A 489 -40.31 17.36 -9.92
C SER A 489 -39.43 17.39 -8.65
N PRO A 490 -39.27 18.57 -7.99
CA PRO A 490 -38.44 18.70 -6.79
C PRO A 490 -39.26 18.59 -5.48
N THR A 491 -39.11 17.51 -4.71
CA THR A 491 -39.76 17.38 -3.39
C THR A 491 -38.77 17.12 -2.24
N LYS A 492 -38.87 17.94 -1.19
CA LYS A 492 -37.99 17.93 0.00
C LYS A 492 -38.51 16.97 1.07
N CYS A 493 -37.65 16.11 1.61
CA CYS A 493 -37.84 15.49 2.94
C CYS A 493 -36.51 15.56 3.73
N LYS A 494 -36.37 16.50 4.67
CA LYS A 494 -36.78 16.38 6.08
C LYS A 494 -36.14 15.18 6.80
N ARG A 495 -34.99 15.45 7.41
CA ARG A 495 -34.24 14.55 8.31
C ARG A 495 -34.92 14.52 9.68
N GLN A 496 -35.59 13.43 10.05
CA GLN A 496 -36.14 13.26 11.40
C GLN A 496 -35.00 12.99 12.41
N LYS A 497 -35.08 13.61 13.58
CA LYS A 497 -34.34 13.21 14.78
C LYS A 497 -35.15 12.16 15.54
N THR A 498 -34.48 11.17 16.12
CA THR A 498 -34.98 10.43 17.29
C THR A 498 -33.95 10.57 18.40
N THR A 499 -34.41 10.88 19.61
CA THR A 499 -33.57 11.15 20.78
C THR A 499 -33.87 10.15 21.90
N SER A 500 -32.86 9.82 22.68
CA SER A 500 -33.00 9.17 23.98
C SER A 500 -31.94 9.73 24.94
N GLU A 501 -32.43 10.51 25.89
CA GLU A 501 -31.81 11.13 27.09
C GLU A 501 -30.56 10.43 27.67
N CYS A 502 -29.49 11.15 28.06
CA CYS A 502 -29.31 11.96 29.30
C CYS A 502 -29.34 11.10 30.58
N GLN A 503 -28.44 11.24 31.56
CA GLN A 503 -28.02 12.42 32.34
C GLN A 503 -26.66 12.13 33.04
N ASN A 504 -25.79 13.06 33.48
CA ASN A 504 -25.60 14.52 33.28
C ASN A 504 -24.08 14.72 32.90
N MET A 505 -23.22 15.66 33.34
CA MET A 505 -23.18 16.85 34.23
C MET A 505 -21.87 17.60 33.85
N THR A 506 -21.66 18.93 33.92
CA THR A 506 -22.33 20.06 34.61
C THR A 506 -22.06 21.39 33.84
N ASN A 507 -22.85 22.44 34.13
CA ASN A 507 -22.56 23.90 34.17
C ASN A 507 -21.19 24.46 33.71
N LEU A 508 -21.07 25.67 33.13
CA LEU A 508 -22.05 26.72 32.75
C LEU A 508 -21.36 27.77 31.84
N ILE A 509 -22.13 28.43 30.96
CA ILE A 509 -22.19 29.88 30.68
C ILE A 509 -22.86 30.07 29.31
N ASN A 510 -23.86 30.97 29.25
CA ASN A 510 -24.51 31.38 28.01
C ASN A 510 -23.79 32.63 27.46
N ASP A 511 -23.92 32.87 26.16
CA ASP A 511 -24.42 34.17 25.65
C ASP A 511 -24.85 33.97 24.18
N ASP A 512 -26.06 34.40 23.85
CA ASP A 512 -26.67 34.26 22.53
C ASP A 512 -26.35 35.48 21.64
N ILE A 513 -25.75 35.26 20.48
CA ILE A 513 -25.91 36.13 19.31
C ILE A 513 -26.08 35.23 18.07
N ASP A 514 -27.25 35.32 17.44
CA ASP A 514 -27.55 34.78 16.11
C ASP A 514 -27.51 35.95 15.12
N ASP A 515 -26.64 35.89 14.11
CA ASP A 515 -26.98 36.32 12.75
C ASP A 515 -25.98 35.79 11.71
N ASN A 516 -26.33 35.94 10.42
CA ASN A 516 -25.78 35.17 9.31
C ASN A 516 -24.65 35.87 8.51
N ASP A 517 -24.02 35.09 7.62
CA ASP A 517 -23.21 35.52 6.47
C ASP A 517 -21.98 36.41 6.70
N VAL A 518 -20.91 35.81 7.25
CA VAL A 518 -19.53 36.20 6.91
C VAL A 518 -18.69 35.01 6.43
N ILE A 519 -18.26 35.15 5.17
CA ILE A 519 -17.14 34.54 4.42
C ILE A 519 -16.13 33.70 5.24
N ILE A 520 -15.72 32.56 4.64
CA ILE A 520 -14.66 31.65 5.10
C ILE A 520 -13.30 32.39 5.30
N THR A 521 -13.09 33.03 6.45
CA THR A 521 -11.78 33.30 7.07
C THR A 521 -11.95 33.93 8.47
N TYR A 522 -11.51 33.25 9.53
CA TYR A 522 -10.18 33.53 10.11
C TYR A 522 -9.74 32.46 11.12
N ILE A 523 -8.43 32.37 11.33
CA ILE A 523 -7.78 31.45 12.27
C ILE A 523 -7.89 32.03 13.69
N LYS A 524 -8.51 31.28 14.63
CA LYS A 524 -8.17 31.41 16.06
C LYS A 524 -6.99 30.49 16.37
N SER A 525 -5.87 31.09 16.77
CA SER A 525 -4.58 30.41 16.89
C SER A 525 -4.42 29.65 18.21
N LEU A 526 -4.57 28.32 18.15
CA LEU A 526 -3.69 27.43 18.90
C LEU A 526 -2.68 26.83 17.90
N PRO A 527 -1.48 26.42 18.34
CA PRO A 527 -0.61 25.60 17.51
C PRO A 527 -1.30 24.24 17.31
N LEU A 528 -1.92 24.03 16.13
CA LEU A 528 -2.43 22.71 15.78
C LEU A 528 -1.25 21.74 15.76
N LYS A 529 -1.31 20.77 16.68
CA LYS A 529 -0.38 19.64 16.76
C LYS A 529 -0.26 18.99 15.37
N PRO A 530 0.97 18.73 14.87
CA PRO A 530 1.15 18.37 13.48
C PRO A 530 0.53 17.01 13.18
N SER A 531 -0.44 16.99 12.27
CA SER A 531 -0.96 15.78 11.64
C SER A 531 -0.10 15.48 10.41
N VAL A 532 0.69 14.40 10.45
CA VAL A 532 1.78 14.11 9.51
C VAL A 532 1.45 12.89 8.65
N MET A 533 1.58 13.02 7.33
CA MET A 533 1.63 11.88 6.40
C MET A 533 3.08 11.63 5.96
N PHE A 534 3.44 10.37 5.74
CA PHE A 534 4.80 9.92 5.41
C PHE A 534 4.89 9.34 4.00
N CYS A 535 5.82 9.84 3.19
CA CYS A 535 6.04 9.46 1.79
C CYS A 535 7.45 8.89 1.57
N GLY A 536 7.53 7.68 1.00
CA GLY A 536 8.79 7.08 0.53
C GLY A 536 9.74 6.52 1.61
N PHE A 537 9.24 6.24 2.82
CA PHE A 537 10.01 5.62 3.92
C PHE A 537 9.88 4.10 3.94
N THR A 538 10.86 3.40 4.54
CA THR A 538 10.68 1.99 4.93
C THR A 538 9.69 1.89 6.10
N THR A 539 9.23 0.67 6.42
CA THR A 539 8.38 0.43 7.59
C THR A 539 9.08 0.87 8.89
N ASP A 540 10.35 0.51 9.05
CA ASP A 540 11.10 0.76 10.28
C ASP A 540 11.39 2.26 10.46
N ASP A 541 11.82 2.96 9.41
CA ASP A 541 11.95 4.42 9.40
C ASP A 541 10.62 5.09 9.76
N LYS A 542 9.51 4.58 9.21
CA LYS A 542 8.17 5.13 9.43
C LYS A 542 7.71 4.93 10.88
N GLU A 543 7.97 3.80 11.52
CA GLU A 543 7.67 3.62 12.95
C GLU A 543 8.53 4.53 13.85
N ILE A 544 9.82 4.70 13.55
CA ILE A 544 10.70 5.64 14.27
C ILE A 544 10.16 7.08 14.15
N LEU A 545 9.82 7.52 12.94
CA LEU A 545 9.29 8.87 12.69
C LEU A 545 7.88 9.07 13.29
N LYS A 546 7.03 8.03 13.30
CA LYS A 546 5.74 8.03 14.03
C LYS A 546 5.95 8.26 15.53
N MET A 547 6.90 7.56 16.16
CA MET A 547 7.21 7.76 17.59
C MET A 547 7.65 9.19 17.87
N ILE A 548 8.46 9.80 17.00
CA ILE A 548 8.87 11.20 17.12
C ILE A 548 7.67 12.16 16.99
N VAL A 549 6.76 11.92 16.05
CA VAL A 549 5.53 12.74 15.90
C VAL A 549 4.65 12.64 17.15
N LEU A 550 4.46 11.44 17.70
CA LEU A 550 3.69 11.21 18.92
C LEU A 550 4.35 11.82 20.17
N LEU A 551 5.68 11.81 20.26
CA LEU A 551 6.46 12.43 21.35
C LEU A 551 6.21 13.95 21.42
N PHE A 552 6.16 14.63 20.27
CA PHE A 552 5.77 16.05 20.20
C PHE A 552 4.25 16.27 20.22
N GLY A 553 3.48 15.22 20.52
CA GLY A 553 2.03 15.26 20.67
C GLY A 553 1.25 15.45 19.36
N GLY A 554 1.90 15.30 18.21
CA GLY A 554 1.28 15.27 16.88
C GLY A 554 0.48 13.99 16.64
N THR A 555 -0.09 13.88 15.44
CA THR A 555 -0.83 12.71 14.97
C THR A 555 -0.29 12.23 13.63
N VAL A 556 -0.58 10.98 13.29
CA VAL A 556 -0.17 10.39 12.01
C VAL A 556 -1.42 10.28 11.15
N ALA A 557 -1.45 10.99 10.02
CA ALA A 557 -2.63 11.07 9.15
C ALA A 557 -2.87 9.72 8.45
N SER A 558 -4.12 9.26 8.46
CA SER A 558 -4.54 8.06 7.73
C SER A 558 -4.94 8.38 6.29
N HIS A 559 -5.47 9.58 6.04
CA HIS A 559 -5.86 10.10 4.73
C HIS A 559 -5.27 11.49 4.45
N CYS A 560 -5.06 11.81 3.18
CA CYS A 560 -4.49 13.07 2.71
C CYS A 560 -5.30 14.32 3.12
N PHE A 561 -6.61 14.19 3.34
CA PHE A 561 -7.48 15.25 3.88
C PHE A 561 -7.20 15.61 5.35
N GLU A 562 -6.67 14.67 6.13
CA GLU A 562 -6.32 14.85 7.55
C GLU A 562 -4.90 15.41 7.73
N ALA A 563 -4.08 15.35 6.68
CA ALA A 563 -2.68 15.74 6.72
C ALA A 563 -2.53 17.27 6.72
N THR A 564 -1.76 17.76 7.69
CA THR A 564 -1.31 19.16 7.75
C THR A 564 0.10 19.32 7.18
N HIS A 565 0.92 18.27 7.32
CA HIS A 565 2.29 18.17 6.86
C HIS A 565 2.47 16.87 6.07
N LEU A 566 3.11 16.93 4.92
CA LEU A 566 3.68 15.77 4.26
C LEU A 566 5.19 15.75 4.53
N VAL A 567 5.70 14.66 5.11
CA VAL A 567 7.13 14.42 5.25
C VAL A 567 7.56 13.40 4.20
N MET A 568 8.61 13.71 3.44
CA MET A 568 9.14 12.88 2.35
C MET A 568 10.59 12.47 2.64
N ASN A 569 10.92 11.21 2.33
CA ASN A 569 12.31 10.72 2.33
C ASN A 569 13.13 11.38 1.21
N LYS A 570 12.54 11.46 0.01
CA LYS A 570 13.18 11.98 -1.22
C LYS A 570 12.19 12.86 -2.00
N PRO A 571 12.67 13.90 -2.72
CA PRO A 571 11.83 14.82 -3.49
C PRO A 571 11.41 14.21 -4.85
N ILE A 572 10.65 13.11 -4.78
CA ILE A 572 10.15 12.35 -5.94
C ILE A 572 8.61 12.34 -5.86
N PRO A 573 7.87 12.59 -6.96
CA PRO A 573 6.42 12.49 -6.94
C PRO A 573 5.98 11.06 -6.61
N SER A 574 5.17 10.91 -5.57
CA SER A 574 4.50 9.67 -5.21
C SER A 574 2.97 9.86 -5.21
N ILE A 575 2.25 8.76 -5.06
CA ILE A 575 0.80 8.74 -4.91
C ILE A 575 0.36 9.59 -3.70
N GLU A 576 1.01 9.42 -2.55
CA GLU A 576 0.74 10.19 -1.33
C GLU A 576 1.06 11.67 -1.51
N PHE A 577 2.11 12.01 -2.26
CA PHE A 577 2.44 13.39 -2.61
C PHE A 577 1.33 14.05 -3.42
N PHE A 578 0.85 13.42 -4.51
CA PHE A 578 -0.23 14.01 -5.31
C PHE A 578 -1.54 14.15 -4.53
N GLY A 579 -1.89 13.16 -3.69
CA GLY A 579 -3.08 13.25 -2.82
C GLY A 579 -2.97 14.37 -1.78
N CYS A 580 -1.78 14.62 -1.24
CA CYS A 580 -1.54 15.67 -0.25
C CYS A 580 -1.37 17.07 -0.83
N LEU A 581 -0.91 17.22 -2.07
CA LEU A 581 -0.45 18.50 -2.63
C LEU A 581 -1.52 19.62 -2.58
N SER A 582 -2.79 19.28 -2.77
CA SER A 582 -3.91 20.23 -2.66
C SER A 582 -4.34 20.50 -1.21
N THR A 583 -4.14 19.56 -0.28
CA THR A 583 -4.66 19.65 1.09
C THR A 583 -3.66 20.24 2.09
N VAL A 584 -2.39 19.84 2.06
CA VAL A 584 -1.42 20.15 3.12
C VAL A 584 -0.99 21.62 3.15
N LYS A 585 -0.46 22.04 4.31
CA LYS A 585 0.16 23.34 4.52
C LYS A 585 1.67 23.33 4.21
N TYR A 586 2.35 22.21 4.47
CA TYR A 586 3.79 22.06 4.29
C TYR A 586 4.16 20.72 3.66
N ILE A 587 5.22 20.72 2.84
CA ILE A 587 5.87 19.53 2.28
C ILE A 587 7.35 19.59 2.66
N LEU A 588 7.79 18.67 3.52
CA LEU A 588 9.04 18.73 4.26
C LEU A 588 9.92 17.50 4.02
N ASN A 589 11.24 17.66 4.19
CA ASN A 589 12.17 16.53 4.23
C ASN A 589 12.26 15.88 5.62
N GLU A 590 12.80 14.66 5.68
CA GLU A 590 12.91 13.86 6.90
C GLU A 590 13.65 14.53 8.08
N ASN A 591 14.58 15.44 7.82
CA ASN A 591 15.39 16.04 8.87
C ASN A 591 14.58 16.94 9.80
N TRP A 592 13.39 17.41 9.38
CA TRP A 592 12.48 18.15 10.26
C TRP A 592 12.19 17.40 11.55
N LEU A 593 11.91 16.09 11.46
CA LEU A 593 11.64 15.25 12.62
C LEU A 593 12.93 14.77 13.31
N LYS A 594 13.98 14.43 12.54
CA LYS A 594 15.26 13.98 13.11
C LYS A 594 15.94 15.08 13.94
N ASP A 595 15.93 16.32 13.46
CA ASP A 595 16.45 17.49 14.17
C ASP A 595 15.53 17.90 15.32
N SER A 596 14.21 17.82 15.15
CA SER A 596 13.26 18.07 16.24
C SER A 596 13.48 17.12 17.42
N HIS A 597 13.67 15.83 17.14
CA HIS A 597 14.03 14.82 18.14
C HIS A 597 15.39 15.13 18.79
N SER A 598 16.42 15.38 17.98
CA SER A 598 17.79 15.64 18.46
C SER A 598 17.92 16.92 19.29
N SER A 599 17.01 17.88 19.11
CA SER A 599 16.94 19.14 19.87
C SER A 599 15.85 19.15 20.96
N LEU A 600 15.12 18.03 21.13
CA LEU A 600 13.96 17.89 22.02
C LEU A 600 12.89 18.99 21.85
N LYS A 601 12.79 19.58 20.65
CA LYS A 601 11.86 20.66 20.34
C LYS A 601 11.49 20.66 18.85
N LEU A 602 10.19 20.70 18.55
CA LEU A 602 9.69 20.81 17.18
C LEU A 602 10.29 22.05 16.48
N GLN A 603 10.92 21.83 15.32
CA GLN A 603 11.61 22.87 14.54
C GLN A 603 10.66 23.64 13.61
N ASP A 604 11.06 24.87 13.26
CA ASP A 604 10.40 25.71 12.24
C ASP A 604 10.35 24.97 10.90
N GLU A 605 9.14 24.76 10.39
CA GLU A 605 8.90 23.98 9.18
C GLU A 605 9.61 24.57 7.95
N LYS A 606 9.74 25.91 7.91
CA LYS A 606 10.29 26.65 6.76
C LYS A 606 11.71 26.22 6.37
N LYS A 607 12.51 25.76 7.34
CA LYS A 607 13.89 25.32 7.11
C LYS A 607 14.00 23.96 6.40
N TYR A 608 12.91 23.20 6.36
CA TYR A 608 12.88 21.82 5.87
C TYR A 608 11.96 21.64 4.65
N CYS A 609 11.35 22.72 4.16
CA CYS A 609 10.55 22.73 2.94
C CYS A 609 11.32 22.12 1.76
N ILE A 610 10.65 21.24 1.02
CA ILE A 610 11.15 20.75 -0.27
C ILE A 610 10.77 21.78 -1.33
N GLU A 611 11.77 22.54 -1.80
CA GLU A 611 11.56 23.60 -2.79
C GLU A 611 11.21 23.07 -4.18
N HIS A 612 11.90 22.00 -4.61
CA HIS A 612 11.80 21.45 -5.95
C HIS A 612 11.57 19.94 -5.95
N VAL A 613 10.74 19.47 -6.87
CA VAL A 613 10.47 18.06 -7.17
C VAL A 613 10.59 17.85 -8.68
N GLN A 614 11.21 16.75 -9.12
CA GLN A 614 11.30 16.41 -10.54
C GLN A 614 10.14 15.52 -10.98
N ASP A 615 9.30 16.04 -11.87
CA ASP A 615 8.28 15.27 -12.58
C ASP A 615 8.76 14.83 -13.98
N LYS A 616 8.23 13.70 -14.47
CA LYS A 616 8.59 13.07 -15.75
C LYS A 616 8.16 13.89 -16.97
N PHE A 617 7.11 14.70 -16.87
CA PHE A 617 6.48 15.39 -18.01
C PHE A 617 6.55 16.92 -17.92
N LEU A 618 6.62 17.47 -16.71
CA LEU A 618 6.76 18.90 -16.42
C LEU A 618 8.19 19.30 -16.00
N GLY A 619 9.06 18.34 -15.65
CA GLY A 619 10.42 18.62 -15.20
C GLY A 619 10.47 19.16 -13.77
N SER A 620 11.34 20.13 -13.50
CA SER A 620 11.53 20.69 -12.16
C SER A 620 10.34 21.60 -11.77
N CYS A 621 9.49 21.10 -10.87
CA CYS A 621 8.34 21.84 -10.35
C CYS A 621 8.71 22.52 -9.02
N TYR A 622 8.38 23.81 -8.87
CA TYR A 622 8.64 24.58 -7.64
C TYR A 622 7.43 24.50 -6.71
N ILE A 623 7.59 23.81 -5.58
CA ILE A 623 6.50 23.45 -4.67
C ILE A 623 5.95 24.62 -3.84
N PRO A 624 6.75 25.59 -3.34
CA PRO A 624 6.21 26.71 -2.56
C PRO A 624 5.14 27.51 -3.31
N ALA A 625 5.33 27.81 -4.61
CA ALA A 625 4.32 28.50 -5.42
C ALA A 625 2.99 27.70 -5.56
N ILE A 626 3.06 26.36 -5.55
CA ILE A 626 1.87 25.50 -5.53
C ILE A 626 1.17 25.59 -4.17
N LEU A 627 1.93 25.57 -3.07
CA LEU A 627 1.40 25.68 -1.70
C LEU A 627 0.93 27.09 -1.32
N GLU A 628 1.36 28.12 -2.04
CA GLU A 628 0.86 29.49 -1.95
C GLU A 628 -0.44 29.72 -2.73
N ASN A 629 -0.72 28.91 -3.77
CA ASN A 629 -1.98 29.00 -4.51
C ASN A 629 -3.18 28.63 -3.62
N LYS A 630 -4.00 29.63 -3.29
CA LYS A 630 -5.24 29.49 -2.52
C LYS A 630 -6.29 28.63 -3.24
N ASN A 631 -6.27 28.61 -4.58
CA ASN A 631 -7.28 27.94 -5.39
C ASN A 631 -6.97 26.46 -5.68
N ARG A 632 -5.88 25.89 -5.13
CA ARG A 632 -5.45 24.51 -5.42
C ARG A 632 -6.49 23.42 -5.09
N ARG A 633 -7.36 23.68 -4.11
CA ARG A 633 -8.49 22.81 -3.72
C ARG A 633 -9.73 22.98 -4.60
N LEU A 634 -9.69 23.90 -5.56
CA LEU A 634 -10.78 24.25 -6.49
C LEU A 634 -10.33 24.14 -7.96
N LEU A 635 -9.16 23.53 -8.21
CA LEU A 635 -8.56 23.39 -9.55
C LEU A 635 -9.46 22.61 -10.51
N PHE A 636 -10.19 21.61 -9.99
CA PHE A 636 -11.17 20.83 -10.73
C PHE A 636 -12.61 21.13 -10.31
N LYS A 637 -12.85 22.27 -9.64
CA LYS A 637 -14.20 22.68 -9.22
C LYS A 637 -15.13 22.73 -10.45
N ASP A 638 -16.33 22.19 -10.27
CA ASP A 638 -17.38 22.10 -11.30
C ASP A 638 -17.01 21.21 -12.52
N LEU A 639 -15.92 20.43 -12.43
CA LEU A 639 -15.53 19.43 -13.42
C LEU A 639 -15.93 18.01 -12.95
N SER A 640 -16.30 17.16 -13.90
CA SER A 640 -16.66 15.76 -13.65
C SER A 640 -15.73 14.78 -14.39
N PHE A 641 -15.46 13.64 -13.76
CA PHE A 641 -14.50 12.64 -14.25
C PHE A 641 -15.09 11.23 -14.21
N PHE A 642 -14.84 10.45 -15.25
CA PHE A 642 -15.05 9.00 -15.27
C PHE A 642 -13.70 8.30 -15.49
N ILE A 643 -13.46 7.19 -14.81
CA ILE A 643 -12.18 6.46 -14.85
C ILE A 643 -12.44 5.04 -15.36
N THR A 644 -11.75 4.62 -16.43
CA THR A 644 -11.95 3.29 -17.02
C THR A 644 -11.22 2.18 -16.22
N PRO A 645 -11.70 0.92 -16.25
CA PRO A 645 -11.23 -0.14 -15.35
C PRO A 645 -9.83 -0.70 -15.68
N GLY A 646 -9.31 -0.47 -16.88
CA GLY A 646 -8.00 -0.91 -17.35
C GLY A 646 -6.82 -0.05 -16.86
N ILE A 647 -7.05 1.04 -16.14
CA ILE A 647 -5.98 1.87 -15.56
C ILE A 647 -5.33 1.14 -14.38
N ILE A 648 -4.19 0.50 -14.66
CA ILE A 648 -3.39 -0.22 -13.66
C ILE A 648 -2.58 0.75 -12.79
N TYR A 649 -2.09 1.86 -13.34
CA TYR A 649 -1.26 2.83 -12.61
C TYR A 649 -1.45 4.28 -13.11
N PRO A 650 -1.56 5.27 -12.20
CA PRO A 650 -1.87 5.10 -10.77
C PRO A 650 -3.28 4.50 -10.59
N PRO A 651 -3.50 3.60 -9.59
CA PRO A 651 -4.80 2.95 -9.41
C PRO A 651 -5.96 3.94 -9.22
N SER A 652 -7.15 3.57 -9.71
CA SER A 652 -8.34 4.44 -9.76
C SER A 652 -8.73 5.08 -8.42
N LEU A 653 -8.60 4.37 -7.30
CA LEU A 653 -8.85 4.88 -5.94
C LEU A 653 -7.95 6.08 -5.58
N TYR A 654 -6.73 6.14 -6.12
CA TYR A 654 -5.82 7.26 -5.89
C TYR A 654 -6.08 8.43 -6.83
N LEU A 655 -6.47 8.16 -8.08
CA LEU A 655 -6.99 9.21 -8.96
C LEU A 655 -8.22 9.87 -8.33
N ASP A 656 -9.10 9.10 -7.69
CA ASP A 656 -10.23 9.63 -6.91
C ASP A 656 -9.79 10.55 -5.77
N GLN A 657 -8.86 10.10 -4.92
CA GLN A 657 -8.30 10.95 -3.86
C GLN A 657 -7.69 12.25 -4.39
N ILE A 658 -6.97 12.22 -5.52
CA ILE A 658 -6.33 13.40 -6.12
C ILE A 658 -7.38 14.35 -6.71
N ILE A 659 -8.35 13.84 -7.47
CA ILE A 659 -9.42 14.63 -8.10
C ILE A 659 -10.30 15.28 -7.03
N SER A 660 -10.74 14.50 -6.04
CA SER A 660 -11.53 14.97 -4.89
C SER A 660 -10.76 16.00 -4.05
N SER A 661 -9.45 15.83 -3.84
CA SER A 661 -8.60 16.82 -3.14
C SER A 661 -8.42 18.13 -3.89
N ALA A 662 -8.58 18.12 -5.22
CA ALA A 662 -8.54 19.29 -6.10
C ALA A 662 -9.94 19.86 -6.40
N GLY A 663 -11.01 19.33 -5.78
CA GLY A 663 -12.38 19.84 -5.86
C GLY A 663 -13.22 19.31 -7.02
N GLY A 664 -12.74 18.28 -7.73
CA GLY A 664 -13.46 17.63 -8.83
C GLY A 664 -14.46 16.57 -8.35
N THR A 665 -15.37 16.19 -9.26
CA THR A 665 -16.40 15.17 -9.02
C THR A 665 -16.12 13.91 -9.83
N ILE A 666 -16.40 12.72 -9.28
CA ILE A 666 -16.24 11.44 -10.00
C ILE A 666 -17.56 10.71 -10.14
N GLU A 667 -17.81 10.24 -11.35
CA GLU A 667 -18.95 9.41 -11.71
C GLU A 667 -18.55 7.94 -11.78
N ARG A 668 -19.43 7.07 -11.30
CA ARG A 668 -19.23 5.61 -11.28
C ARG A 668 -19.58 4.93 -12.62
N THR A 669 -20.15 5.70 -13.54
CA THR A 669 -20.72 5.23 -14.82
C THR A 669 -20.44 6.28 -15.89
N ARG A 670 -20.00 5.86 -17.07
CA ARG A 670 -19.79 6.77 -18.20
C ARG A 670 -21.12 7.40 -18.62
N ARG A 671 -21.13 8.71 -18.88
CA ARG A 671 -22.26 9.37 -19.55
C ARG A 671 -22.45 8.84 -20.98
N SER A 672 -23.69 8.89 -21.49
CA SER A 672 -24.00 8.47 -22.87
C SER A 672 -23.44 9.44 -23.90
N LEU A 673 -23.38 9.02 -25.17
CA LEU A 673 -22.87 9.84 -26.28
C LEU A 673 -23.68 11.14 -26.45
N GLU A 674 -25.01 11.05 -26.34
CA GLU A 674 -25.95 12.17 -26.43
C GLU A 674 -25.79 13.11 -25.24
N SER A 675 -25.63 12.56 -24.03
CA SER A 675 -25.37 13.33 -22.82
C SER A 675 -24.05 14.09 -22.94
N ILE A 676 -22.96 13.45 -23.39
CA ILE A 676 -21.65 14.09 -23.56
C ILE A 676 -21.71 15.22 -24.60
N ARG A 677 -22.39 15.00 -25.74
CA ARG A 677 -22.59 16.03 -26.78
C ARG A 677 -23.47 17.21 -26.32
N GLY A 678 -24.30 17.04 -25.30
CA GLY A 678 -25.16 18.08 -24.72
C GLY A 678 -24.51 18.92 -23.59
N LEU A 679 -23.27 18.65 -23.21
CA LEU A 679 -22.61 19.33 -22.10
C LEU A 679 -21.87 20.61 -22.51
N ALA A 680 -21.61 21.46 -21.52
CA ALA A 680 -20.67 22.57 -21.68
C ALA A 680 -19.25 22.03 -21.99
N PRO A 681 -18.51 22.64 -22.93
CA PRO A 681 -17.20 22.15 -23.33
C PRO A 681 -16.20 22.20 -22.15
N ASN A 682 -15.35 21.17 -22.06
CA ASN A 682 -14.35 20.99 -20.99
C ASN A 682 -14.95 20.82 -19.57
N SER A 683 -16.21 20.39 -19.42
CA SER A 683 -16.84 20.12 -18.11
C SER A 683 -16.77 18.65 -17.66
N TYR A 684 -16.56 17.71 -18.58
CA TYR A 684 -16.57 16.27 -18.31
C TYR A 684 -15.41 15.57 -19.02
N PHE A 685 -14.68 14.72 -18.29
CA PHE A 685 -13.46 14.06 -18.75
C PHE A 685 -13.52 12.54 -18.50
N ILE A 686 -13.01 11.77 -19.46
CA ILE A 686 -12.79 10.33 -19.33
C ILE A 686 -11.29 10.10 -19.21
N ILE A 687 -10.86 9.56 -18.08
CA ILE A 687 -9.48 9.11 -17.87
C ILE A 687 -9.42 7.64 -18.25
N SER A 688 -8.61 7.31 -19.26
CA SER A 688 -8.54 5.99 -19.89
C SER A 688 -7.11 5.56 -20.24
N CYS A 689 -6.93 4.27 -20.54
CA CYS A 689 -5.74 3.72 -21.20
C CYS A 689 -6.06 3.26 -22.65
N GLN A 690 -5.07 2.70 -23.35
CA GLN A 690 -5.22 2.26 -24.74
C GLN A 690 -5.94 0.90 -24.86
N GLU A 691 -5.83 0.07 -23.83
CA GLU A 691 -6.48 -1.24 -23.72
C GLU A 691 -8.01 -1.12 -23.61
N ASP A 692 -8.50 -0.03 -22.99
CA ASP A 692 -9.92 0.27 -22.83
C ASP A 692 -10.57 0.96 -24.05
N HIS A 693 -9.94 0.88 -25.23
CA HIS A 693 -10.43 1.52 -26.46
C HIS A 693 -11.92 1.22 -26.77
N TYR A 694 -12.38 0.00 -26.48
CA TYR A 694 -13.77 -0.43 -26.62
C TYR A 694 -14.78 0.34 -25.74
N LEU A 695 -14.33 1.12 -24.74
CA LEU A 695 -15.16 1.96 -23.86
C LEU A 695 -15.25 3.43 -24.29
N TYR A 696 -14.50 3.85 -25.31
CA TYR A 696 -14.49 5.24 -25.81
C TYR A 696 -14.36 5.40 -27.34
N ASN A 697 -14.38 4.31 -28.11
CA ASN A 697 -14.31 4.35 -29.58
C ASN A 697 -15.43 5.19 -30.23
N ASP A 698 -16.61 5.29 -29.60
CA ASP A 698 -17.73 6.13 -30.02
C ASP A 698 -17.55 7.63 -29.72
N LEU A 699 -16.46 8.00 -29.02
CA LEU A 699 -16.14 9.37 -28.62
C LEU A 699 -14.94 9.97 -29.36
N LEU A 700 -14.33 9.25 -30.31
CA LEU A 700 -13.16 9.75 -31.07
C LEU A 700 -13.46 11.06 -31.83
N ASP A 701 -14.70 11.27 -32.25
CA ASP A 701 -15.16 12.49 -32.94
C ASP A 701 -15.37 13.69 -31.99
N ILE A 702 -15.07 13.57 -30.69
CA ILE A 702 -15.34 14.62 -29.69
C ILE A 702 -14.05 15.06 -28.99
N ASP A 703 -13.56 16.23 -29.41
CA ASP A 703 -12.38 16.88 -28.84
C ASP A 703 -12.49 17.08 -27.31
N ASN A 704 -11.35 16.95 -26.62
CA ASN A 704 -11.18 17.22 -25.19
C ASN A 704 -12.06 16.38 -24.24
N VAL A 705 -12.42 15.14 -24.62
CA VAL A 705 -13.14 14.20 -23.73
C VAL A 705 -12.22 13.14 -23.12
N VAL A 706 -11.35 12.48 -23.90
CA VAL A 706 -10.60 11.28 -23.45
C VAL A 706 -9.12 11.59 -23.21
N TYR A 707 -8.61 11.28 -22.02
CA TYR A 707 -7.26 11.60 -21.58
C TYR A 707 -6.56 10.43 -20.86
N LEU A 708 -5.23 10.43 -20.86
CA LEU A 708 -4.40 9.53 -20.04
C LEU A 708 -4.35 10.00 -18.56
N PRO A 709 -4.05 9.11 -17.60
CA PRO A 709 -3.97 9.45 -16.16
C PRO A 709 -3.03 10.63 -15.83
N GLU A 710 -1.97 10.82 -16.61
CA GLU A 710 -1.04 11.95 -16.55
C GLU A 710 -1.73 13.32 -16.61
N PHE A 711 -2.90 13.44 -17.26
CA PHE A 711 -3.70 14.66 -17.30
C PHE A 711 -4.02 15.17 -15.89
N ILE A 712 -4.33 14.27 -14.95
CA ILE A 712 -4.66 14.61 -13.57
C ILE A 712 -3.42 15.10 -12.83
N THR A 713 -2.37 14.28 -12.77
CA THR A 713 -1.15 14.58 -12.01
C THR A 713 -0.44 15.83 -12.53
N CYS A 714 -0.35 15.99 -13.85
CA CYS A 714 0.26 17.18 -14.45
C CYS A 714 -0.61 18.43 -14.29
N SER A 715 -1.95 18.32 -14.30
CA SER A 715 -2.80 19.48 -14.03
C SER A 715 -2.64 19.98 -12.60
N VAL A 716 -2.55 19.07 -11.61
CA VAL A 716 -2.32 19.44 -10.20
C VAL A 716 -0.92 20.05 -10.00
N LEU A 717 0.14 19.51 -10.60
CA LEU A 717 1.48 20.12 -10.54
C LEU A 717 1.55 21.48 -11.24
N ALA A 718 0.94 21.61 -12.42
CA ALA A 718 0.90 22.87 -13.17
C ALA A 718 -0.09 23.90 -12.60
N GLN A 719 -0.89 23.52 -11.59
CA GLN A 719 -1.98 24.32 -11.01
C GLN A 719 -2.96 24.88 -12.06
N LYS A 720 -3.12 24.15 -13.18
CA LYS A 720 -3.95 24.51 -14.33
C LYS A 720 -4.28 23.27 -15.15
N VAL A 721 -5.56 23.07 -15.46
CA VAL A 721 -6.05 21.98 -16.32
C VAL A 721 -5.34 21.97 -17.68
N GLN A 722 -4.67 20.85 -18.01
CA GLN A 722 -3.79 20.72 -19.18
C GLN A 722 -4.52 20.23 -20.44
N LEU A 723 -5.61 20.89 -20.86
CA LEU A 723 -6.51 20.43 -21.95
C LEU A 723 -5.79 20.01 -23.25
N GLN A 724 -4.69 20.66 -23.61
CA GLN A 724 -3.91 20.40 -24.84
C GLN A 724 -2.82 19.30 -24.69
N LYS A 725 -2.76 18.59 -23.56
CA LYS A 725 -1.78 17.52 -23.31
C LYS A 725 -2.47 16.26 -22.81
N PHE A 726 -1.84 15.11 -23.06
CA PHE A 726 -2.30 13.80 -22.60
C PHE A 726 -3.67 13.36 -23.17
N LEU A 727 -4.19 14.06 -24.18
CA LEU A 727 -5.36 13.66 -24.95
C LEU A 727 -5.08 12.32 -25.64
N LEU A 728 -6.01 11.37 -25.55
CA LEU A 728 -5.79 9.98 -25.94
C LEU A 728 -6.13 9.75 -27.42
N ASN A 729 -5.34 10.34 -28.31
CA ASN A 729 -5.52 10.23 -29.75
C ASN A 729 -5.21 8.81 -30.23
N VAL A 730 -6.22 8.09 -30.72
CA VAL A 730 -6.04 6.82 -31.42
C VAL A 730 -5.58 7.12 -32.86
N PRO A 731 -4.41 6.63 -33.32
CA PRO A 731 -4.02 6.77 -34.71
C PRO A 731 -4.97 5.93 -35.59
N ALA A 732 -5.51 6.52 -36.64
CA ALA A 732 -6.32 5.80 -37.62
C ALA A 732 -5.51 4.64 -38.20
N GLN A 733 -6.02 3.41 -38.05
CA GLN A 733 -5.41 2.21 -38.61
C GLN A 733 -5.75 2.11 -40.09
N ASN A 734 -4.74 2.30 -40.94
CA ASN A 734 -4.70 1.86 -42.34
C ASN A 734 -4.16 0.43 -42.41
#